data_AF-A0AAW5U152-F1
#
_entry.id   AF-A0AAW5U152-F1
#
_cell.length_a   1.000
_cell.length_b   1.000
_cell.length_c   1.000
_cell.angle_alpha   90.00
_cell.angle_beta   90.00
_cell.angle_gamma   90.00
#
_symmetry.space_group_name_H-M   'P 1'
#
loop_
_entity.id
_entity.type
_entity.pdbx_description
1 polymer ?
#
loop_
_entity_poly.entity_id
_entity_poly.type
_entity_poly.pdbx_seq_one_letter_code
_entity_poly.pdbx_strand_id
1 'polypeptide(L)'
;MTRKEFNQYIQEASFQELFVTEMGWNNPKGMTDFIVPHIDEIDYEMEVIAERNGFQILTCLVEKIPTASTCKKIDIKLRQQAHDYICIYIEQQGFHHQWVAPVNKVEKRDIVTIEYASVAQAEFLYTKIPDLSFDLNEDTTIMDVKQRIQGAFMVNSEKITKDFYAGFKKEHTQFVKYITGINDEITDDKKNKEKQWYASVMLNRLMFCYFIQKKGFLDMNENYLRDKLSMVQRERGENEFFQSFYKGFLIHLFHEGLNGHQRNEAFLNKYGRIPYLNGGMFDFHDIEKMFKDIDIDDEAFLHLFDFFDKWRWHLDTRITASGKDINPDVLGYIFEQYINDRAQMGAYYTKEDITEYIGKNCILPFLFDSVKKTTSEKDFKEKGYIWQNLQQSGDKYIYDAVKHGYTADWLSLIPGEIAEGVDTTQPQLLERRSHWNERTPEPFNLPTEIWRETIERFQRCDDLLQKITAGEIHEINDFITYNLDIRQFTYDLLLNTEDHLLVEHFYHAMQHVSILDPTCGSGAFLFAAMNILEPLYEICITRMEEFHQKNEKLFVAELEEISKKYRSNIQYFIYKSIILRNLYGVDIMEEAVEIAKLRLFLKMVAVVDVNPRLDNLGLDPLPDIDFNIRCGNTLVGYATEKELDDDLNYGDMFAKQEFKDKVELEMEVVARAYEQFKDLQLTSQEEASEFKESKMQLKAKLSGLNDLLNHKLFSSMVSDASISYEEWLSSHQPFHWLAEYYHIMHSNGGFDVIIGNPPYVETKKINYSLEGYKNRYSNLYAYCIERFYNLDAQASRCSLIVPMSLTSIRDYELLRMYVINQYNTIYITNRAIRPRSLFEGVSQRVSICHFSNSNKTKVFTTKYLRTNNSETLFKTLKFEQAIIDTAREHLIPKIGSGLHKNIWKKLHSKKKDINSVISSDGVQLYYKDYGETYWIFPFNFIPYLTPIKSYKMVYCEGKYSNQVFQILNSSLFYVFYSTISDCWHFGNWHINEYPVSIKEVEHLEKDIISASYKENRITRYDSRANGYIYEYHISKSKPIIDEIDKLLAKHYGFTEEELDFIINYDIKYRMGDELNKDEE
;
A
#
# COMPACT_ATOMS: atom_id res chain seq x y z
N MET A 1 -32.89 19.79 15.04
CA MET A 1 -32.13 20.36 16.17
C MET A 1 -31.36 21.63 15.79
N THR A 2 -31.44 22.67 16.63
CA THR A 2 -30.62 23.90 16.54
C THR A 2 -29.31 23.77 17.34
N ARG A 3 -28.30 24.62 17.06
CA ARG A 3 -27.02 24.63 17.79
C ARG A 3 -27.18 24.81 19.31
N LYS A 4 -28.19 25.57 19.72
CA LYS A 4 -28.46 25.84 21.13
C LYS A 4 -28.98 24.59 21.85
N GLU A 5 -29.91 23.88 21.25
CA GLU A 5 -30.46 22.62 21.76
C GLU A 5 -29.37 21.55 21.82
N PHE A 6 -28.55 21.43 20.77
CA PHE A 6 -27.41 20.51 20.76
C PHE A 6 -26.44 20.78 21.92
N ASN A 7 -25.99 22.02 22.09
CA ASN A 7 -25.08 22.37 23.18
C ASN A 7 -25.68 22.09 24.56
N GLN A 8 -27.01 22.13 24.70
CA GLN A 8 -27.69 21.79 25.95
C GLN A 8 -27.61 20.28 26.23
N TYR A 9 -27.93 19.42 25.26
CA TYR A 9 -27.80 17.97 25.42
C TYR A 9 -26.37 17.54 25.77
N ILE A 10 -25.37 18.17 25.13
CA ILE A 10 -23.95 17.95 25.43
C ILE A 10 -23.61 18.41 26.85
N GLN A 11 -24.12 19.55 27.32
CA GLN A 11 -23.87 20.06 28.67
C GLN A 11 -24.51 19.22 29.77
N GLU A 12 -25.70 18.70 29.53
CA GLU A 12 -26.48 17.91 30.48
C GLU A 12 -26.14 16.41 30.41
N ALA A 13 -25.22 16.01 29.53
CA ALA A 13 -24.88 14.62 29.23
C ALA A 13 -26.12 13.74 28.91
N SER A 14 -27.16 14.36 28.34
CA SER A 14 -28.45 13.72 28.01
C SER A 14 -28.37 13.06 26.62
N PHE A 15 -27.46 12.09 26.51
CA PHE A 15 -27.14 11.45 25.22
C PHE A 15 -28.25 10.53 24.73
N GLN A 16 -29.01 9.88 25.62
CA GLN A 16 -30.13 9.04 25.20
C GLN A 16 -31.19 9.86 24.45
N GLU A 17 -31.58 11.01 24.99
CA GLU A 17 -32.52 11.93 24.36
C GLU A 17 -31.97 12.45 23.02
N LEU A 18 -30.70 12.81 22.97
CA LEU A 18 -30.03 13.24 21.74
C LEU A 18 -30.13 12.17 20.64
N PHE A 19 -29.75 10.93 20.94
CA PHE A 19 -29.74 9.87 19.93
C PHE A 19 -31.14 9.41 19.53
N VAL A 20 -32.02 9.15 20.51
CA VAL A 20 -33.34 8.55 20.26
C VAL A 20 -34.34 9.61 19.76
N THR A 21 -34.37 10.79 20.38
CA THR A 21 -35.40 11.80 20.09
C THR A 21 -35.01 12.69 18.91
N GLU A 22 -33.77 13.18 18.88
CA GLU A 22 -33.33 14.16 17.86
C GLU A 22 -32.67 13.52 16.63
N MET A 23 -32.00 12.38 16.79
CA MET A 23 -31.23 11.73 15.72
C MET A 23 -31.91 10.46 15.15
N GLY A 24 -33.06 10.06 15.67
CA GLY A 24 -33.88 8.97 15.13
C GLY A 24 -33.33 7.56 15.40
N TRP A 25 -32.49 7.35 16.42
CA TRP A 25 -32.05 6.02 16.83
C TRP A 25 -33.14 5.25 17.58
N ASN A 26 -33.01 3.93 17.67
CA ASN A 26 -33.97 3.10 18.40
C ASN A 26 -33.57 2.96 19.86
N ASN A 27 -34.56 2.71 20.71
CA ASN A 27 -34.31 2.26 22.08
C ASN A 27 -33.63 0.88 22.06
N PRO A 28 -32.63 0.65 22.93
CA PRO A 28 -31.91 -0.61 23.02
C PRO A 28 -32.85 -1.77 23.38
N LYS A 29 -32.56 -2.96 22.85
CA LYS A 29 -33.32 -4.18 23.14
C LYS A 29 -32.46 -5.16 23.92
N GLY A 30 -33.02 -5.74 25.00
CA GLY A 30 -32.33 -6.76 25.81
C GLY A 30 -31.64 -6.17 27.05
N MET A 31 -30.52 -6.78 27.46
CA MET A 31 -29.72 -6.33 28.59
C MET A 31 -28.86 -5.14 28.15
N THR A 32 -29.06 -4.00 28.81
CA THR A 32 -28.39 -2.73 28.47
C THR A 32 -27.06 -2.56 29.20
N ASP A 33 -26.89 -3.18 30.36
CA ASP A 33 -25.73 -2.96 31.21
C ASP A 33 -24.80 -4.17 31.20
N PHE A 34 -23.50 -3.92 31.04
CA PHE A 34 -22.48 -4.94 31.16
C PHE A 34 -21.14 -4.34 31.59
N ILE A 35 -20.25 -5.20 32.09
CA ILE A 35 -18.94 -4.77 32.59
C ILE A 35 -17.86 -5.21 31.62
N VAL A 36 -16.93 -4.31 31.32
CA VAL A 36 -15.64 -4.65 30.71
C VAL A 36 -14.61 -4.75 31.83
N PRO A 37 -14.27 -5.98 32.28
CA PRO A 37 -13.54 -6.15 33.53
C PRO A 37 -12.04 -5.97 33.34
N HIS A 38 -11.39 -5.41 34.36
CA HIS A 38 -9.97 -5.50 34.65
C HIS A 38 -9.12 -4.93 33.52
N ILE A 39 -9.34 -3.65 33.19
CA ILE A 39 -8.44 -2.85 32.35
C ILE A 39 -7.68 -1.90 33.27
N ASP A 40 -6.38 -2.12 33.43
CA ASP A 40 -5.53 -1.34 34.34
C ASP A 40 -6.09 -1.29 35.79
N GLU A 41 -6.56 -2.45 36.28
CA GLU A 41 -7.20 -2.64 37.60
C GLU A 41 -8.57 -1.95 37.79
N ILE A 42 -9.14 -1.39 36.72
CA ILE A 42 -10.45 -0.72 36.74
C ILE A 42 -11.45 -1.55 35.92
N ASP A 43 -12.66 -1.70 36.47
CA ASP A 43 -13.82 -2.26 35.77
C ASP A 43 -14.62 -1.11 35.16
N TYR A 44 -14.94 -1.21 33.86
CA TYR A 44 -15.72 -0.20 33.15
C TYR A 44 -17.16 -0.67 33.00
N GLU A 45 -18.09 0.01 33.69
CA GLU A 45 -19.52 -0.23 33.59
C GLU A 45 -20.07 0.49 32.35
N MET A 46 -20.57 -0.30 31.40
CA MET A 46 -21.10 0.18 30.12
C MET A 46 -22.62 0.06 30.12
N GLU A 47 -23.31 1.11 29.67
CA GLU A 47 -24.76 1.13 29.45
C GLU A 47 -25.04 1.38 27.97
N VAL A 48 -25.83 0.52 27.32
CA VAL A 48 -26.36 0.74 25.98
C VAL A 48 -27.55 1.70 26.08
N ILE A 49 -27.43 2.90 25.50
CA ILE A 49 -28.46 3.93 25.55
C ILE A 49 -29.29 4.04 24.26
N ALA A 50 -28.75 3.57 23.13
CA ALA A 50 -29.45 3.54 21.84
C ALA A 50 -28.89 2.43 20.94
N GLU A 51 -29.71 1.96 19.99
CA GLU A 51 -29.25 1.01 18.96
C GLU A 51 -29.81 1.33 17.57
N ARG A 52 -29.17 0.80 16.53
CA ARG A 52 -29.78 0.64 15.20
C ARG A 52 -29.17 -0.54 14.46
N ASN A 53 -29.99 -1.55 14.17
CA ASN A 53 -29.61 -2.76 13.42
C ASN A 53 -28.36 -3.48 13.95
N GLY A 54 -28.15 -3.48 15.27
CA GLY A 54 -26.98 -4.08 15.91
C GLY A 54 -25.80 -3.14 16.15
N PHE A 55 -25.83 -1.90 15.65
CA PHE A 55 -24.89 -0.85 16.03
C PHE A 55 -25.35 -0.22 17.35
N GLN A 56 -24.47 -0.11 18.34
CA GLN A 56 -24.82 0.31 19.70
C GLN A 56 -24.22 1.66 20.10
N ILE A 57 -24.97 2.48 20.83
CA ILE A 57 -24.45 3.67 21.50
C ILE A 57 -24.32 3.33 22.98
N LEU A 58 -23.10 3.47 23.49
CA LEU A 58 -22.71 3.11 24.85
C LEU A 58 -22.36 4.37 25.64
N THR A 59 -22.66 4.40 26.93
CA THR A 59 -22.16 5.39 27.89
C THR A 59 -21.42 4.71 29.02
N CYS A 60 -20.39 5.38 29.55
CA CYS A 60 -19.61 4.90 30.68
C CYS A 60 -19.18 6.09 31.56
N LEU A 61 -19.58 6.06 32.83
CA LEU A 61 -19.16 7.06 33.82
C LEU A 61 -17.75 6.72 34.31
N VAL A 62 -16.85 7.69 34.24
CA VAL A 62 -15.43 7.51 34.61
C VAL A 62 -14.97 8.61 35.56
N GLU A 63 -14.05 8.28 36.47
CA GLU A 63 -13.39 9.29 37.31
C GLU A 63 -12.49 10.20 36.48
N LYS A 64 -11.87 9.66 35.42
CA LYS A 64 -11.00 10.35 34.49
C LYS A 64 -11.21 9.80 33.09
N ILE A 65 -11.24 10.68 32.09
CA ILE A 65 -11.33 10.28 30.69
C ILE A 65 -10.20 9.30 30.31
N PRO A 66 -10.53 8.12 29.73
CA PRO A 66 -9.54 7.13 29.36
C PRO A 66 -8.55 7.67 28.32
N THR A 67 -7.30 7.23 28.40
CA THR A 67 -6.31 7.55 27.37
C THR A 67 -6.56 6.71 26.12
N ALA A 68 -5.95 7.09 24.99
CA ALA A 68 -6.07 6.33 23.75
C ALA A 68 -5.58 4.87 23.90
N SER A 69 -4.55 4.63 24.72
CA SER A 69 -4.06 3.28 25.02
C SER A 69 -5.11 2.47 25.80
N THR A 70 -5.72 3.08 26.82
CA THR A 70 -6.79 2.44 27.59
C THR A 70 -8.02 2.15 26.72
N CYS A 71 -8.44 3.08 25.87
CA CYS A 71 -9.55 2.86 24.92
C CYS A 71 -9.30 1.66 23.99
N LYS A 72 -8.05 1.44 23.53
CA LYS A 72 -7.70 0.25 22.73
C LYS A 72 -7.85 -1.06 23.51
N LYS A 73 -7.36 -1.10 24.75
CA LYS A 73 -7.54 -2.27 25.62
C LYS A 73 -9.02 -2.56 25.89
N ILE A 74 -9.80 -1.50 26.14
CA ILE A 74 -11.25 -1.61 26.30
C ILE A 74 -11.89 -2.17 25.03
N ASP A 75 -11.58 -1.63 23.84
CA ASP A 75 -12.15 -2.11 22.56
C ASP A 75 -11.89 -3.60 22.34
N ILE A 76 -10.69 -4.11 22.64
CA ILE A 76 -10.37 -5.54 22.48
C ILE A 76 -11.32 -6.42 23.30
N LYS A 77 -11.57 -6.08 24.56
CA LYS A 77 -12.50 -6.83 25.42
C LYS A 77 -13.97 -6.56 25.05
N LEU A 78 -14.29 -5.31 24.74
CA LEU A 78 -15.63 -4.85 24.40
C LEU A 78 -16.16 -5.52 23.13
N ARG A 79 -15.30 -5.83 22.15
CA ARG A 79 -15.66 -6.54 20.91
C ARG A 79 -16.38 -7.87 21.13
N GLN A 80 -16.22 -8.51 22.29
CA GLN A 80 -16.92 -9.75 22.61
C GLN A 80 -18.43 -9.52 22.88
N GLN A 81 -18.80 -8.31 23.30
CA GLN A 81 -20.18 -7.93 23.65
C GLN A 81 -20.80 -6.96 22.63
N ALA A 82 -20.00 -5.98 22.18
CA ALA A 82 -20.40 -4.94 21.24
C ALA A 82 -19.34 -4.80 20.14
N HIS A 83 -19.57 -5.40 18.97
CA HIS A 83 -18.63 -5.30 17.86
C HIS A 83 -18.66 -3.93 17.18
N ASP A 84 -19.84 -3.32 17.02
CA ASP A 84 -20.01 -2.04 16.34
C ASP A 84 -20.67 -1.04 17.28
N TYR A 85 -19.93 -0.01 17.69
CA TYR A 85 -20.40 0.90 18.73
C TYR A 85 -19.89 2.34 18.61
N ILE A 86 -20.54 3.27 19.29
CA ILE A 86 -19.94 4.55 19.74
C ILE A 86 -20.02 4.54 21.25
N CYS A 87 -18.89 4.65 21.94
CA CYS A 87 -18.80 4.69 23.39
C CYS A 87 -18.50 6.11 23.86
N ILE A 88 -19.31 6.63 24.78
CA ILE A 88 -19.20 7.98 25.32
C ILE A 88 -18.77 7.87 26.77
N TYR A 89 -17.51 8.20 27.04
CA TYR A 89 -16.96 8.29 28.39
C TYR A 89 -17.27 9.67 28.97
N ILE A 90 -17.84 9.70 30.17
CA ILE A 90 -18.33 10.92 30.81
C ILE A 90 -17.62 11.07 32.17
N GLU A 91 -16.93 12.19 32.36
CA GLU A 91 -16.25 12.47 33.63
C GLU A 91 -17.27 12.81 34.73
N GLN A 92 -17.20 12.12 35.87
CA GLN A 92 -18.17 12.28 36.98
C GLN A 92 -18.24 13.71 37.54
N GLN A 93 -17.19 14.52 37.38
CA GLN A 93 -17.09 15.87 37.93
C GLN A 93 -16.76 16.92 36.86
N GLY A 94 -17.54 16.99 35.78
CA GLY A 94 -17.37 18.06 34.80
C GLY A 94 -18.24 17.94 33.55
N PHE A 95 -18.03 18.89 32.63
CA PHE A 95 -18.55 18.84 31.25
C PHE A 95 -17.75 17.87 30.36
N HIS A 96 -16.66 17.32 30.88
CA HIS A 96 -15.67 16.62 30.07
C HIS A 96 -16.18 15.24 29.64
N HIS A 97 -16.25 15.01 28.33
CA HIS A 97 -16.58 13.70 27.77
C HIS A 97 -15.76 13.38 26.53
N GLN A 98 -15.59 12.09 26.25
CA GLN A 98 -14.86 11.58 25.10
C GLN A 98 -15.70 10.54 24.35
N TRP A 99 -15.91 10.77 23.06
CA TRP A 99 -16.61 9.87 22.16
C TRP A 99 -15.61 8.97 21.45
N VAL A 100 -15.89 7.68 21.41
CA VAL A 100 -14.97 6.66 20.91
C VAL A 100 -15.71 5.75 19.95
N ALA A 101 -15.28 5.73 18.69
CA ALA A 101 -15.89 4.92 17.63
C ALA A 101 -14.82 4.07 16.94
N PRO A 102 -15.00 2.74 16.81
CA PRO A 102 -14.16 1.92 15.98
C PRO A 102 -14.49 2.20 14.50
N VAL A 103 -13.46 2.54 13.73
CA VAL A 103 -13.56 2.82 12.29
C VAL A 103 -12.66 1.83 11.57
N ASN A 104 -13.21 1.15 10.57
CA ASN A 104 -12.43 0.25 9.73
C ASN A 104 -11.86 1.06 8.57
N LYS A 105 -10.56 1.33 8.61
CA LYS A 105 -9.84 1.90 7.46
C LYS A 105 -9.29 0.74 6.64
N VAL A 106 -9.85 0.54 5.44
CA VAL A 106 -9.56 -0.60 4.56
C VAL A 106 -9.92 -1.94 5.22
N GLU A 107 -9.00 -2.53 5.99
CA GLU A 107 -9.11 -3.78 6.76
C GLU A 107 -8.50 -3.68 8.17
N LYS A 108 -8.00 -2.49 8.55
CA LYS A 108 -7.53 -2.22 9.91
C LYS A 108 -8.67 -1.60 10.72
N ARG A 109 -8.95 -2.19 11.88
CA ARG A 109 -9.85 -1.60 12.88
C ARG A 109 -9.08 -0.63 13.76
N ASP A 110 -9.28 0.66 13.52
CA ASP A 110 -8.74 1.74 14.34
C ASP A 110 -9.83 2.32 15.24
N ILE A 111 -9.42 3.05 16.28
CA ILE A 111 -10.32 3.74 17.19
C ILE A 111 -10.18 5.24 16.96
N VAL A 112 -11.29 5.88 16.61
CA VAL A 112 -11.41 7.34 16.54
C VAL A 112 -11.92 7.83 17.88
N THR A 113 -11.15 8.70 18.53
CA THR A 113 -11.57 9.36 19.78
C THR A 113 -11.76 10.84 19.53
N ILE A 114 -12.83 11.42 20.07
CA ILE A 114 -13.08 12.85 20.03
C ILE A 114 -13.39 13.33 21.43
N GLU A 115 -12.52 14.21 21.94
CA GLU A 115 -12.55 14.69 23.31
C GLU A 115 -13.11 16.12 23.36
N TYR A 116 -14.00 16.36 24.32
CA TYR A 116 -14.70 17.62 24.50
C TYR A 116 -14.56 18.08 25.95
N ALA A 117 -13.58 18.94 26.20
CA ALA A 117 -13.37 19.59 27.48
C ALA A 117 -14.12 20.94 27.60
N SER A 118 -14.71 21.44 26.49
CA SER A 118 -15.46 22.69 26.44
C SER A 118 -16.50 22.72 25.33
N VAL A 119 -17.55 23.53 25.50
CA VAL A 119 -18.65 23.68 24.53
C VAL A 119 -18.16 24.17 23.16
N ALA A 120 -17.06 24.95 23.12
CA ALA A 120 -16.48 25.42 21.86
C ALA A 120 -15.93 24.27 21.01
N GLN A 121 -15.49 23.16 21.63
CA GLN A 121 -15.00 21.98 20.91
C GLN A 121 -16.14 21.16 20.28
N ALA A 122 -17.38 21.30 20.78
CA ALA A 122 -18.56 20.57 20.30
C ALA A 122 -19.04 21.02 18.90
N GLU A 123 -18.51 22.13 18.36
CA GLU A 123 -18.87 22.64 17.04
C GLU A 123 -18.60 21.64 15.92
N PHE A 124 -17.51 20.88 16.01
CA PHE A 124 -17.24 19.82 15.06
C PHE A 124 -18.34 18.75 15.07
N LEU A 125 -18.74 18.28 16.26
CA LEU A 125 -19.77 17.23 16.41
C LEU A 125 -21.10 17.69 15.85
N TYR A 126 -21.46 18.96 16.10
CA TYR A 126 -22.67 19.57 15.55
C TYR A 126 -22.72 19.51 14.02
N THR A 127 -21.58 19.73 13.34
CA THR A 127 -21.54 19.61 11.86
C THR A 127 -21.74 18.19 11.35
N LYS A 128 -21.56 17.17 12.20
CA LYS A 128 -21.70 15.75 11.87
C LYS A 128 -23.02 15.13 12.28
N ILE A 129 -23.82 15.82 13.09
CA ILE A 129 -25.14 15.33 13.47
C ILE A 129 -26.02 14.96 12.27
N PRO A 130 -26.09 15.74 11.17
CA PRO A 130 -26.86 15.33 10.00
C PRO A 130 -26.41 14.00 9.41
N ASP A 131 -25.09 13.73 9.40
CA ASP A 131 -24.50 12.50 8.87
C ASP A 131 -24.79 11.27 9.78
N LEU A 132 -25.06 11.50 11.06
CA LEU A 132 -25.31 10.47 12.09
C LEU A 132 -26.80 10.29 12.42
N SER A 133 -27.67 11.08 11.80
CA SER A 133 -29.12 11.06 12.02
C SER A 133 -29.82 10.18 10.98
N PHE A 134 -31.00 9.69 11.35
CA PHE A 134 -31.83 8.86 10.51
C PHE A 134 -33.27 9.35 10.53
N ASP A 135 -33.96 9.19 9.40
CA ASP A 135 -35.39 9.46 9.38
C ASP A 135 -36.16 8.34 10.12
N LEU A 136 -37.27 8.69 10.77
CA LEU A 136 -38.08 7.76 11.57
C LEU A 136 -38.66 6.59 10.76
N ASN A 137 -38.81 6.77 9.44
CA ASN A 137 -39.33 5.76 8.51
C ASN A 137 -38.22 5.14 7.64
N GLU A 138 -36.96 5.40 7.95
CA GLU A 138 -35.83 4.93 7.15
C GLU A 138 -35.48 3.48 7.51
N ASP A 139 -35.73 2.54 6.59
CA ASP A 139 -35.22 1.18 6.72
C ASP A 139 -33.73 1.15 6.36
N THR A 140 -32.89 0.82 7.35
CA THR A 140 -31.44 0.69 7.16
C THR A 140 -30.98 -0.72 7.49
N THR A 141 -29.85 -1.14 6.94
CA THR A 141 -29.10 -2.32 7.38
C THR A 141 -27.98 -1.91 8.34
N ILE A 142 -27.32 -2.89 8.98
CA ILE A 142 -26.10 -2.61 9.75
C ILE A 142 -25.01 -1.96 8.89
N MET A 143 -24.95 -2.29 7.59
CA MET A 143 -23.91 -1.76 6.71
C MET A 143 -24.09 -0.29 6.40
N ASP A 144 -25.34 0.13 6.19
CA ASP A 144 -25.68 1.54 5.94
C ASP A 144 -25.34 2.40 7.15
N VAL A 145 -25.64 1.89 8.36
CA VAL A 145 -25.30 2.55 9.63
C VAL A 145 -23.77 2.67 9.78
N LYS A 146 -23.03 1.58 9.52
CA LYS A 146 -21.55 1.63 9.58
C LYS A 146 -20.98 2.61 8.56
N GLN A 147 -21.44 2.60 7.31
CA GLN A 147 -20.91 3.47 6.27
C GLN A 147 -21.15 4.95 6.57
N ARG A 148 -22.33 5.30 7.10
CA ARG A 148 -22.61 6.67 7.56
C ARG A 148 -21.70 7.10 8.70
N ILE A 149 -21.57 6.26 9.73
CA ILE A 149 -20.72 6.56 10.89
C ILE A 149 -19.26 6.69 10.47
N GLN A 150 -18.77 5.77 9.63
CA GLN A 150 -17.43 5.83 9.07
C GLN A 150 -17.25 7.12 8.24
N GLY A 151 -18.18 7.46 7.34
CA GLY A 151 -18.13 8.70 6.55
C GLY A 151 -18.18 9.98 7.40
N ALA A 152 -18.97 9.99 8.49
CA ALA A 152 -19.09 11.13 9.39
C ALA A 152 -17.77 11.40 10.13
N PHE A 153 -17.09 10.34 10.58
CA PHE A 153 -15.84 10.43 11.34
C PHE A 153 -14.57 10.36 10.48
N MET A 154 -14.66 9.99 9.20
CA MET A 154 -13.56 10.06 8.24
C MET A 154 -13.37 11.49 7.71
N VAL A 155 -12.24 12.10 8.05
CA VAL A 155 -11.87 13.44 7.60
C VAL A 155 -11.30 13.38 6.19
N ASN A 156 -11.57 14.40 5.38
CA ASN A 156 -10.96 14.58 4.05
C ASN A 156 -9.46 14.93 4.18
N SER A 157 -8.66 13.92 4.52
CA SER A 157 -7.20 13.98 4.67
C SER A 157 -6.54 14.54 3.40
N GLU A 158 -7.04 14.18 2.22
CA GLU A 158 -6.47 14.65 0.94
C GLU A 158 -6.44 16.17 0.80
N LYS A 159 -7.45 16.88 1.32
CA LYS A 159 -7.47 18.35 1.28
C LYS A 159 -6.43 18.95 2.22
N ILE A 160 -6.39 18.49 3.48
CA ILE A 160 -5.42 18.92 4.50
C ILE A 160 -4.00 18.73 3.96
N THR A 161 -3.74 17.57 3.41
CA THR A 161 -2.43 17.17 2.92
C THR A 161 -1.97 18.05 1.75
N LYS A 162 -2.86 18.39 0.81
CA LYS A 162 -2.54 19.31 -0.30
C LYS A 162 -2.25 20.73 0.19
N ASP A 163 -3.07 21.24 1.12
CA ASP A 163 -2.92 22.59 1.65
C ASP A 163 -1.65 22.73 2.50
N PHE A 164 -1.34 21.74 3.33
CA PHE A 164 -0.08 21.71 4.09
C PHE A 164 1.13 21.58 3.17
N TYR A 165 1.11 20.68 2.17
CA TYR A 165 2.24 20.50 1.23
C TYR A 165 2.58 21.79 0.49
N ALA A 166 1.56 22.50 -0.01
CA ALA A 166 1.75 23.78 -0.69
C ALA A 166 2.40 24.83 0.23
N GLY A 167 1.96 24.89 1.49
CA GLY A 167 2.56 25.74 2.52
C GLY A 167 3.99 25.34 2.86
N PHE A 168 4.23 24.06 3.12
CA PHE A 168 5.54 23.49 3.46
C PHE A 168 6.58 23.77 2.38
N LYS A 169 6.26 23.57 1.10
CA LYS A 169 7.16 23.85 -0.02
C LYS A 169 7.57 25.32 -0.09
N LYS A 170 6.63 26.22 0.21
CA LYS A 170 6.87 27.66 0.26
C LYS A 170 7.80 28.01 1.43
N GLU A 171 7.51 27.51 2.62
CA GLU A 171 8.33 27.78 3.81
C GLU A 171 9.73 27.15 3.68
N HIS A 172 9.86 25.94 3.13
CA HIS A 172 11.16 25.33 2.81
C HIS A 172 12.01 26.24 1.91
N THR A 173 11.42 26.71 0.80
CA THR A 173 12.12 27.59 -0.15
C THR A 173 12.56 28.90 0.50
N GLN A 174 11.81 29.43 1.47
CA GLN A 174 12.21 30.62 2.21
C GLN A 174 13.29 30.29 3.25
N PHE A 175 13.14 29.20 3.99
CA PHE A 175 14.05 28.75 5.04
C PHE A 175 15.48 28.60 4.50
N VAL A 176 15.66 28.05 3.29
CA VAL A 176 16.98 27.93 2.64
C VAL A 176 17.70 29.28 2.57
N LYS A 177 17.01 30.38 2.28
CA LYS A 177 17.65 31.69 2.09
C LYS A 177 18.27 32.26 3.36
N TYR A 178 17.76 31.83 4.52
CA TYR A 178 18.23 32.28 5.83
C TYR A 178 19.39 31.46 6.38
N ILE A 179 19.78 30.39 5.68
CA ILE A 179 20.96 29.59 6.03
C ILE A 179 22.21 30.30 5.48
N THR A 180 23.27 30.35 6.28
CA THR A 180 24.60 30.84 5.90
C THR A 180 25.67 29.86 6.39
N GLY A 181 26.88 29.93 5.86
CA GLY A 181 28.01 29.07 6.22
C GLY A 181 28.08 27.74 5.46
N ILE A 182 27.30 27.56 4.38
CA ILE A 182 27.30 26.36 3.54
C ILE A 182 27.43 26.75 2.06
N ASN A 183 28.66 26.68 1.52
CA ASN A 183 28.94 26.98 0.11
C ASN A 183 28.26 28.28 -0.39
N ASP A 184 28.31 29.35 0.41
CA ASP A 184 27.57 30.60 0.15
C ASP A 184 28.06 31.31 -1.13
N GLU A 185 29.20 30.92 -1.69
CA GLU A 185 29.66 31.32 -3.02
C GLU A 185 28.70 30.88 -4.15
N ILE A 186 27.87 29.86 -3.92
CA ILE A 186 26.81 29.43 -4.85
C ILE A 186 25.60 30.36 -4.68
N THR A 187 25.60 31.47 -5.43
CA THR A 187 24.56 32.52 -5.38
C THR A 187 23.14 32.08 -5.75
N ASP A 188 22.98 30.96 -6.47
CA ASP A 188 21.68 30.36 -6.76
C ASP A 188 21.40 29.25 -5.76
N ASP A 189 20.62 29.55 -4.72
CA ASP A 189 20.26 28.61 -3.65
C ASP A 189 19.60 27.33 -4.18
N LYS A 190 19.02 27.33 -5.40
CA LYS A 190 18.47 26.11 -6.01
C LYS A 190 19.55 25.13 -6.49
N LYS A 191 20.77 25.62 -6.72
CA LYS A 191 21.92 24.83 -7.15
C LYS A 191 22.82 24.41 -5.98
N ASN A 192 22.69 25.08 -4.83
CA ASN A 192 23.40 24.71 -3.61
C ASN A 192 22.72 23.50 -2.94
N LYS A 193 23.16 22.30 -3.32
CA LYS A 193 22.54 21.03 -2.89
C LYS A 193 22.68 20.82 -1.39
N GLU A 194 23.85 21.11 -0.82
CA GLU A 194 24.12 20.95 0.61
C GLU A 194 23.21 21.84 1.45
N LYS A 195 22.99 23.09 1.03
CA LYS A 195 22.10 24.02 1.73
C LYS A 195 20.63 23.60 1.65
N GLN A 196 20.19 23.14 0.48
CA GLN A 196 18.84 22.56 0.29
C GLN A 196 18.62 21.31 1.14
N TRP A 197 19.66 20.48 1.25
CA TRP A 197 19.66 19.26 2.04
C TRP A 197 19.58 19.60 3.53
N TYR A 198 20.44 20.50 4.00
CA TYR A 198 20.46 20.93 5.39
C TYR A 198 19.16 21.58 5.87
N ALA A 199 18.51 22.38 5.01
CA ALA A 199 17.17 22.90 5.29
C ALA A 199 16.15 21.77 5.55
N SER A 200 16.23 20.68 4.78
CA SER A 200 15.32 19.53 4.93
C SER A 200 15.59 18.77 6.23
N VAL A 201 16.87 18.56 6.60
CA VAL A 201 17.27 17.98 7.89
C VAL A 201 16.74 18.80 9.06
N MET A 202 16.91 20.13 9.01
CA MET A 202 16.42 21.03 10.05
C MET A 202 14.90 21.02 10.19
N LEU A 203 14.17 21.06 9.07
CA LEU A 203 12.71 20.99 9.08
C LEU A 203 12.22 19.66 9.68
N ASN A 204 12.84 18.53 9.33
CA ASN A 204 12.49 17.22 9.90
C ASN A 204 12.68 17.19 11.42
N ARG A 205 13.83 17.68 11.92
CA ARG A 205 14.11 17.77 13.37
C ARG A 205 13.11 18.68 14.10
N LEU A 206 12.79 19.84 13.53
CA LEU A 206 11.86 20.80 14.13
C LEU A 206 10.42 20.28 14.11
N MET A 207 10.01 19.61 13.04
CA MET A 207 8.70 18.95 12.96
C MET A 207 8.56 17.86 14.01
N PHE A 208 9.59 17.01 14.18
CA PHE A 208 9.62 16.02 15.26
C PHE A 208 9.46 16.68 16.63
N CYS A 209 10.21 17.76 16.89
CA CYS A 209 10.08 18.54 18.12
C CYS A 209 8.64 19.08 18.31
N TYR A 210 8.01 19.57 17.24
CA TYR A 210 6.62 20.05 17.26
C TYR A 210 5.61 18.94 17.63
N PHE A 211 5.82 17.72 17.14
CA PHE A 211 4.99 16.59 17.53
C PHE A 211 5.13 16.26 19.01
N ILE A 212 6.37 16.11 19.50
CA ILE A 212 6.60 15.68 20.87
C ILE A 212 6.30 16.78 21.90
N GLN A 213 6.47 18.06 21.55
CA GLN A 213 6.11 19.18 22.44
C GLN A 213 4.60 19.25 22.66
N LYS A 214 3.78 19.00 21.62
CA LYS A 214 2.31 18.99 21.75
C LYS A 214 1.80 17.84 22.61
N LYS A 215 2.61 16.79 22.79
CA LYS A 215 2.32 15.71 23.74
C LYS A 215 2.85 15.99 25.16
N GLY A 216 3.62 17.05 25.35
CA GLY A 216 4.17 17.48 26.63
C GLY A 216 5.58 16.97 26.94
N PHE A 217 6.26 16.30 26.00
CA PHE A 217 7.61 15.78 26.25
C PHE A 217 8.67 16.88 26.40
N LEU A 218 8.43 18.09 25.88
CA LEU A 218 9.37 19.20 26.03
C LEU A 218 8.95 20.10 27.20
N ASP A 219 9.42 19.77 28.40
CA ASP A 219 9.21 20.54 29.64
C ASP A 219 7.72 20.77 29.99
N MET A 220 6.84 19.83 29.61
CA MET A 220 5.39 19.98 29.70
C MET A 220 4.83 21.24 28.99
N ASN A 221 5.62 21.81 28.08
CA ASN A 221 5.29 23.04 27.38
C ASN A 221 4.92 22.76 25.92
N GLU A 222 3.63 22.92 25.61
CA GLU A 222 3.11 22.74 24.25
C GLU A 222 3.62 23.78 23.24
N ASN A 223 4.25 24.87 23.69
CA ASN A 223 4.83 25.94 22.87
C ASN A 223 6.35 26.10 23.10
N TYR A 224 7.01 25.04 23.60
CA TYR A 224 8.41 25.03 24.03
C TYR A 224 9.38 25.77 23.09
N LEU A 225 9.38 25.43 21.79
CA LEU A 225 10.32 26.03 20.84
C LEU A 225 10.13 27.54 20.67
N ARG A 226 8.87 28.01 20.64
CA ARG A 226 8.54 29.44 20.49
C ARG A 226 8.91 30.22 21.75
N ASP A 227 8.67 29.64 22.92
CA ASP A 227 9.03 30.26 24.20
C ASP A 227 10.55 30.35 24.38
N LYS A 228 11.30 29.30 23.97
CA LYS A 228 12.77 29.30 24.00
C LYS A 228 13.38 30.25 22.96
N LEU A 229 12.79 30.39 21.77
CA LEU A 229 13.18 31.41 20.81
C LEU A 229 13.01 32.82 21.41
N SER A 230 11.85 33.08 22.01
CA SER A 230 11.55 34.37 22.66
C SER A 230 12.47 34.64 23.87
N MET A 231 12.90 33.60 24.58
CA MET A 231 13.89 33.69 25.66
C MET A 231 15.27 34.11 25.11
N VAL A 232 15.78 33.40 24.10
CA VAL A 232 17.09 33.71 23.49
C VAL A 232 17.11 35.11 22.88
N GLN A 233 16.05 35.53 22.19
CA GLN A 233 15.93 36.88 21.64
C GLN A 233 15.96 37.98 22.71
N ARG A 234 15.37 37.73 23.89
CA ARG A 234 15.43 38.67 25.02
C ARG A 234 16.81 38.72 25.66
N GLU A 235 17.41 37.56 25.92
CA GLU A 235 18.74 37.47 26.54
C GLU A 235 19.84 38.10 25.66
N ARG A 236 19.70 38.01 24.33
CA ARG A 236 20.56 38.70 23.35
C ARG A 236 20.57 40.23 23.52
N GLY A 237 19.52 40.82 24.10
CA GLY A 237 19.39 42.25 24.35
C GLY A 237 19.96 42.74 25.68
N GLU A 238 20.28 41.84 26.63
CA GLU A 238 20.59 42.21 28.02
C GLU A 238 22.05 41.98 28.46
N ASN A 239 22.82 41.03 27.90
CA ASN A 239 24.24 40.85 28.24
C ASN A 239 25.08 40.24 27.09
N GLU A 240 26.34 40.67 26.99
CA GLU A 240 27.31 40.38 25.92
C GLU A 240 27.71 38.89 25.78
N PHE A 241 27.01 38.09 24.96
CA PHE A 241 27.55 36.92 24.23
C PHE A 241 26.58 36.56 23.07
N PHE A 242 26.94 36.91 21.83
CA PHE A 242 26.02 36.90 20.67
C PHE A 242 26.01 35.56 19.91
N GLN A 243 24.96 34.75 20.08
CA GLN A 243 24.65 33.62 19.20
C GLN A 243 23.17 33.64 18.80
N SER A 244 22.84 33.22 17.57
CA SER A 244 21.46 33.05 17.07
C SER A 244 20.70 31.99 17.87
N PHE A 245 19.38 31.89 17.71
CA PHE A 245 18.60 30.79 18.28
C PHE A 245 19.14 29.42 17.84
N TYR A 246 19.61 29.33 16.60
CA TYR A 246 20.21 28.11 16.07
C TYR A 246 21.50 27.73 16.82
N LYS A 247 22.51 28.60 16.85
CA LYS A 247 23.79 28.31 17.53
C LYS A 247 23.67 28.25 19.04
N GLY A 248 22.98 29.22 19.63
CA GLY A 248 22.89 29.39 21.08
C GLY A 248 21.98 28.38 21.77
N PHE A 249 21.02 27.80 21.06
CA PHE A 249 20.04 26.89 21.66
C PHE A 249 19.82 25.60 20.88
N LEU A 250 19.44 25.63 19.59
CA LEU A 250 19.01 24.42 18.87
C LEU A 250 20.11 23.36 18.72
N ILE A 251 21.34 23.75 18.35
CA ILE A 251 22.48 22.80 18.26
C ILE A 251 22.63 22.05 19.58
N HIS A 252 22.62 22.78 20.69
CA HIS A 252 22.76 22.17 22.01
C HIS A 252 21.51 21.38 22.42
N LEU A 253 20.30 21.83 22.08
CA LEU A 253 19.08 21.07 22.31
C LEU A 253 19.15 19.70 21.61
N PHE A 254 19.61 19.66 20.36
CA PHE A 254 19.69 18.41 19.60
C PHE A 254 20.78 17.49 20.16
N HIS A 255 22.01 17.97 20.31
CA HIS A 255 23.15 17.10 20.61
C HIS A 255 23.37 16.88 22.12
N GLU A 256 23.11 17.87 22.96
CA GLU A 256 23.29 17.78 24.42
C GLU A 256 21.97 17.50 25.15
N GLY A 257 20.87 18.04 24.64
CA GLY A 257 19.51 17.83 25.14
C GLY A 257 18.98 16.43 24.83
N LEU A 258 18.45 16.30 23.62
CA LEU A 258 17.76 15.11 23.14
C LEU A 258 18.71 13.93 22.90
N ASN A 259 20.01 14.17 22.66
CA ASN A 259 21.03 13.13 22.44
C ASN A 259 22.05 12.99 23.61
N GLY A 260 21.96 13.83 24.65
CA GLY A 260 22.82 13.73 25.83
C GLY A 260 22.14 13.02 27.01
N HIS A 261 22.94 12.39 27.87
CA HIS A 261 22.48 11.67 29.08
C HIS A 261 22.55 12.51 30.35
N GLN A 262 23.36 13.57 30.34
CA GLN A 262 23.57 14.36 31.54
C GLN A 262 22.32 15.20 31.85
N ARG A 263 21.82 15.10 33.08
CA ARG A 263 20.62 15.77 33.58
C ARG A 263 20.90 16.50 34.90
N ASN A 264 21.97 17.30 34.93
CA ASN A 264 22.35 18.10 36.11
C ASN A 264 21.47 19.36 36.29
N GLU A 265 21.61 20.10 37.38
CA GLU A 265 20.82 21.33 37.62
C GLU A 265 21.02 22.38 36.53
N ALA A 266 22.25 22.55 36.02
CA ALA A 266 22.54 23.48 34.93
C ALA A 266 21.76 23.12 33.65
N PHE A 267 21.66 21.83 33.34
CA PHE A 267 20.86 21.30 32.24
C PHE A 267 19.38 21.63 32.42
N LEU A 268 18.81 21.31 33.60
CA LEU A 268 17.40 21.55 33.89
C LEU A 268 17.06 23.04 33.83
N ASN A 269 17.96 23.92 34.29
CA ASN A 269 17.77 25.37 34.17
C ASN A 269 17.76 25.84 32.71
N LYS A 270 18.60 25.24 31.85
CA LYS A 270 18.71 25.63 30.44
C LYS A 270 17.59 25.08 29.57
N TYR A 271 17.30 23.79 29.69
CA TYR A 271 16.37 23.06 28.79
C TYR A 271 15.04 22.67 29.46
N GLY A 272 14.94 22.74 30.78
CA GLY A 272 13.83 22.12 31.49
C GLY A 272 13.89 20.59 31.42
N ARG A 273 12.75 19.94 31.67
CA ARG A 273 12.68 18.49 31.67
C ARG A 273 12.31 17.94 30.29
N ILE A 274 13.31 17.41 29.59
CA ILE A 274 13.18 16.84 28.24
C ILE A 274 13.70 15.40 28.16
N PRO A 275 13.19 14.56 27.24
CA PRO A 275 13.62 13.18 27.13
C PRO A 275 14.97 13.07 26.40
N TYR A 276 15.67 11.98 26.68
CA TYR A 276 16.76 11.45 25.87
C TYR A 276 16.21 10.46 24.84
N LEU A 277 16.66 10.58 23.59
CA LEU A 277 16.12 9.87 22.42
C LEU A 277 17.16 9.00 21.68
N ASN A 278 18.41 8.94 22.13
CA ASN A 278 19.46 8.04 21.58
C ASN A 278 19.94 8.29 20.14
N GLY A 279 20.29 9.53 19.81
CA GLY A 279 21.11 9.83 18.64
C GLY A 279 20.31 9.91 17.35
N GLY A 280 20.54 9.02 16.38
CA GLY A 280 19.79 8.94 15.13
C GLY A 280 19.60 10.30 14.46
N MET A 281 18.34 10.74 14.31
CA MET A 281 17.99 12.03 13.69
C MET A 281 18.66 13.26 14.35
N PHE A 282 19.06 13.17 15.62
CA PHE A 282 19.73 14.23 16.37
C PHE A 282 21.25 14.04 16.50
N ASP A 283 21.82 13.05 15.81
CA ASP A 283 23.27 12.95 15.62
C ASP A 283 23.78 14.07 14.70
N PHE A 284 25.07 14.39 14.81
CA PHE A 284 25.71 15.35 13.91
C PHE A 284 25.61 14.84 12.46
N HIS A 285 24.94 15.63 11.63
CA HIS A 285 24.83 15.39 10.21
C HIS A 285 26.19 15.62 9.53
N ASP A 286 26.47 14.96 8.42
CA ASP A 286 27.78 15.07 7.76
C ASP A 286 28.05 16.50 7.25
N ILE A 287 27.01 17.22 6.81
CA ILE A 287 27.08 18.67 6.55
C ILE A 287 27.53 19.46 7.80
N GLU A 288 27.01 19.16 9.00
CA GLU A 288 27.42 19.84 10.25
C GLU A 288 28.87 19.48 10.65
N LYS A 289 29.37 18.35 10.17
CA LYS A 289 30.78 17.96 10.32
C LYS A 289 31.68 18.69 9.34
N MET A 290 31.24 18.82 8.09
CA MET A 290 31.98 19.47 7.00
C MET A 290 32.02 21.00 7.14
N PHE A 291 30.90 21.61 7.51
CA PHE A 291 30.74 23.06 7.61
C PHE A 291 30.52 23.45 9.07
N LYS A 292 31.49 24.13 9.67
CA LYS A 292 31.47 24.49 11.10
C LYS A 292 30.83 25.86 11.40
N ASP A 293 30.75 26.72 10.40
CA ASP A 293 30.29 28.09 10.56
C ASP A 293 28.80 28.30 10.30
N ILE A 294 28.06 27.21 10.01
CA ILE A 294 26.63 27.22 9.69
C ILE A 294 25.85 28.09 10.67
N ASP A 295 25.03 29.01 10.16
CA ASP A 295 24.10 29.80 10.96
C ASP A 295 22.74 29.95 10.28
N ILE A 296 21.69 30.14 11.08
CA ILE A 296 20.32 30.34 10.60
C ILE A 296 19.71 31.53 11.34
N ASP A 297 19.20 32.49 10.57
CA ASP A 297 18.56 33.68 11.13
C ASP A 297 17.29 33.34 11.94
N ASP A 298 17.06 34.07 13.03
CA ASP A 298 15.89 33.93 13.89
C ASP A 298 14.57 34.19 13.13
N GLU A 299 14.58 35.05 12.10
CA GLU A 299 13.43 35.30 11.22
C GLU A 299 12.92 34.01 10.55
N ALA A 300 13.81 33.09 10.21
CA ALA A 300 13.45 31.81 9.59
C ALA A 300 12.53 30.98 10.51
N PHE A 301 12.85 30.95 11.80
CA PHE A 301 12.09 30.19 12.80
C PHE A 301 10.75 30.87 13.12
N LEU A 302 10.69 32.21 13.14
CA LEU A 302 9.43 32.93 13.30
C LEU A 302 8.43 32.58 12.19
N HIS A 303 8.85 32.69 10.93
CA HIS A 303 8.02 32.35 9.78
C HIS A 303 7.58 30.87 9.81
N LEU A 304 8.51 29.97 10.12
CA LEU A 304 8.23 28.55 10.18
C LEU A 304 7.25 28.20 11.30
N PHE A 305 7.44 28.74 12.50
CA PHE A 305 6.55 28.48 13.64
C PHE A 305 5.17 29.09 13.40
N ASP A 306 5.08 30.27 12.77
CA ASP A 306 3.79 30.86 12.38
C ASP A 306 3.05 30.02 11.35
N PHE A 307 3.77 29.29 10.50
CA PHE A 307 3.18 28.29 9.62
C PHE A 307 2.75 27.05 10.39
N PHE A 308 3.60 26.48 11.25
CA PHE A 308 3.27 25.29 12.04
C PHE A 308 2.08 25.50 12.98
N ASP A 309 1.97 26.67 13.60
CA ASP A 309 0.86 27.00 14.53
C ASP A 309 -0.50 27.18 13.82
N LYS A 310 -0.55 27.21 12.48
CA LYS A 310 -1.82 27.13 11.73
C LYS A 310 -2.45 25.75 11.77
N TRP A 311 -1.66 24.73 12.12
CA TRP A 311 -2.02 23.33 12.10
C TRP A 311 -2.05 22.76 13.52
N ARG A 312 -2.86 21.70 13.71
CA ARG A 312 -2.93 20.95 14.97
C ARG A 312 -2.08 19.70 14.83
N TRP A 313 -1.04 19.60 15.64
CA TRP A 313 -0.08 18.49 15.56
C TRP A 313 -0.49 17.37 16.50
N HIS A 314 -0.70 16.18 15.94
CA HIS A 314 -1.10 14.98 16.67
C HIS A 314 -0.13 13.85 16.37
N LEU A 315 0.42 13.22 17.42
CA LEU A 315 1.36 12.12 17.26
C LEU A 315 0.67 10.80 16.91
N ASP A 316 -0.53 10.60 17.42
CA ASP A 316 -1.33 9.43 17.12
C ASP A 316 -1.98 9.51 15.73
N THR A 317 -2.40 8.34 15.25
CA THR A 317 -3.17 8.22 14.00
C THR A 317 -4.64 8.57 14.20
N ARG A 318 -5.02 9.21 15.32
CA ARG A 318 -6.42 9.57 15.52
C ARG A 318 -6.81 10.55 14.44
N ILE A 319 -7.95 10.25 13.83
CA ILE A 319 -8.61 11.16 12.92
C ILE A 319 -9.42 12.09 13.80
N THR A 320 -8.79 13.15 14.30
CA THR A 320 -9.53 14.30 14.85
C THR A 320 -10.10 15.05 13.66
N ALA A 321 -11.37 15.46 13.78
CA ALA A 321 -12.10 15.92 12.62
C ALA A 321 -12.16 17.43 12.46
N SER A 322 -11.14 18.11 12.99
CA SER A 322 -11.01 19.56 12.94
C SER A 322 -10.59 20.08 11.55
N GLY A 323 -10.14 19.20 10.64
CA GLY A 323 -9.77 19.59 9.28
C GLY A 323 -8.44 20.35 9.19
N LYS A 324 -7.63 20.33 10.27
CA LYS A 324 -6.33 21.00 10.39
C LYS A 324 -5.27 20.11 11.04
N ASP A 325 -5.56 18.82 11.16
CA ASP A 325 -4.77 17.88 11.94
C ASP A 325 -3.64 17.30 11.09
N ILE A 326 -2.42 17.41 11.60
CA ILE A 326 -1.22 16.86 11.00
C ILE A 326 -0.77 15.70 11.87
N ASN A 327 -0.70 14.52 11.25
CA ASN A 327 -0.23 13.29 11.85
C ASN A 327 0.91 12.68 11.01
N PRO A 328 1.61 11.65 11.51
CA PRO A 328 2.73 11.02 10.79
C PRO A 328 2.37 10.44 9.40
N ASP A 329 1.10 10.08 9.18
CA ASP A 329 0.63 9.55 7.89
C ASP A 329 0.46 10.66 6.84
N VAL A 330 -0.10 11.80 7.24
CA VAL A 330 -0.19 13.02 6.41
C VAL A 330 1.21 13.46 5.98
N LEU A 331 2.19 13.40 6.90
CA LEU A 331 3.59 13.69 6.57
C LEU A 331 4.18 12.75 5.52
N GLY A 332 3.93 11.45 5.63
CA GLY A 332 4.40 10.48 4.64
C GLY A 332 3.99 10.90 3.23
N TYR A 333 2.73 11.28 3.04
CA TYR A 333 2.25 11.75 1.74
C TYR A 333 2.90 13.08 1.30
N ILE A 334 3.02 14.07 2.19
CA ILE A 334 3.64 15.38 1.90
C ILE A 334 5.07 15.21 1.42
N PHE A 335 5.83 14.41 2.16
CA PHE A 335 7.24 14.18 1.87
C PHE A 335 7.44 13.34 0.61
N GLU A 336 6.53 12.42 0.31
CA GLU A 336 6.56 11.72 -0.97
C GLU A 336 6.24 12.65 -2.14
N GLN A 337 5.26 13.54 -2.02
CA GLN A 337 5.03 14.57 -3.06
C GLN A 337 6.27 15.46 -3.24
N TYR A 338 6.92 15.83 -2.15
CA TYR A 338 8.16 16.58 -2.17
C TYR A 338 9.29 15.86 -2.91
N ILE A 339 9.49 14.57 -2.62
CA ILE A 339 10.47 13.72 -3.29
C ILE A 339 10.11 13.57 -4.78
N ASN A 340 8.84 13.30 -5.10
CA ASN A 340 8.38 13.11 -6.49
C ASN A 340 8.60 14.37 -7.34
N ASP A 341 8.33 15.55 -6.79
CA ASP A 341 8.58 16.85 -7.43
C ASP A 341 10.07 17.09 -7.73
N ARG A 342 10.96 16.53 -6.89
CA ARG A 342 12.42 16.68 -7.02
C ARG A 342 13.08 15.58 -7.84
N ALA A 343 12.55 14.36 -7.81
CA ALA A 343 13.33 13.20 -8.19
C ALA A 343 13.40 12.95 -9.71
N GLN A 344 12.43 13.34 -10.56
CA GLN A 344 12.33 12.84 -11.95
C GLN A 344 12.41 11.28 -12.09
N MET A 345 12.44 10.53 -10.98
CA MET A 345 12.82 9.11 -10.88
C MET A 345 11.62 8.16 -10.81
N GLY A 346 10.42 8.63 -11.17
CA GLY A 346 9.24 7.74 -11.26
C GLY A 346 8.86 7.06 -9.95
N ALA A 347 9.17 7.68 -8.80
CA ALA A 347 8.62 7.32 -7.50
C ALA A 347 7.16 7.80 -7.42
N TYR A 348 6.27 6.98 -6.88
CA TYR A 348 4.84 7.28 -6.79
C TYR A 348 4.29 6.85 -5.43
N TYR A 349 3.49 7.72 -4.83
CA TYR A 349 2.81 7.40 -3.57
C TYR A 349 1.90 6.20 -3.75
N THR A 350 2.13 5.21 -2.89
CA THR A 350 1.33 4.00 -2.84
C THR A 350 0.34 4.14 -1.69
N LYS A 351 -0.95 4.23 -2.04
CA LYS A 351 -2.03 4.33 -1.05
C LYS A 351 -2.02 3.11 -0.12
N GLU A 352 -2.50 3.33 1.11
CA GLU A 352 -2.51 2.33 2.18
C GLU A 352 -3.28 1.06 1.81
N ASP A 353 -4.40 1.18 1.08
CA ASP A 353 -5.17 0.03 0.60
C ASP A 353 -4.35 -0.89 -0.33
N ILE A 354 -3.49 -0.30 -1.15
CA ILE A 354 -2.60 -1.03 -2.06
C ILE A 354 -1.46 -1.68 -1.29
N THR A 355 -0.78 -0.93 -0.41
CA THR A 355 0.35 -1.47 0.38
C THR A 355 -0.11 -2.55 1.34
N GLU A 356 -1.30 -2.41 1.94
CA GLU A 356 -1.90 -3.41 2.82
C GLU A 356 -2.30 -4.67 2.07
N TYR A 357 -2.93 -4.54 0.88
CA TYR A 357 -3.25 -5.69 0.04
C TYR A 357 -2.00 -6.49 -0.35
N ILE A 358 -0.91 -5.79 -0.71
CA ILE A 358 0.37 -6.43 -1.05
C ILE A 358 1.01 -7.08 0.17
N GLY A 359 1.09 -6.33 1.28
CA GLY A 359 1.70 -6.79 2.52
C GLY A 359 1.02 -8.04 3.06
N LYS A 360 -0.31 -8.04 3.19
CA LYS A 360 -1.03 -9.16 3.84
C LYS A 360 -0.94 -10.45 3.02
N ASN A 361 -0.96 -10.34 1.69
CA ASN A 361 -0.87 -11.48 0.77
C ASN A 361 0.58 -11.95 0.54
N CYS A 362 1.57 -11.28 1.12
CA CYS A 362 2.97 -11.68 1.10
C CYS A 362 3.43 -12.19 2.47
N ILE A 363 3.20 -11.41 3.52
CA ILE A 363 3.67 -11.65 4.89
C ILE A 363 2.92 -12.82 5.55
N LEU A 364 1.59 -12.80 5.57
CA LEU A 364 0.83 -13.83 6.27
C LEU A 364 1.06 -15.22 5.68
N PRO A 365 1.01 -15.40 4.34
CA PRO A 365 1.34 -16.69 3.76
C PRO A 365 2.76 -17.18 4.07
N PHE A 366 3.75 -16.29 4.17
CA PHE A 366 5.10 -16.65 4.60
C PHE A 366 5.10 -17.17 6.05
N LEU A 367 4.41 -16.48 6.96
CA LEU A 367 4.30 -16.91 8.37
C LEU A 367 3.67 -18.30 8.47
N PHE A 368 2.61 -18.57 7.71
CA PHE A 368 1.99 -19.90 7.67
C PHE A 368 2.97 -20.97 7.14
N ASP A 369 3.72 -20.67 6.08
CA ASP A 369 4.71 -21.60 5.53
C ASP A 369 5.87 -21.85 6.50
N SER A 370 6.26 -20.84 7.28
CA SER A 370 7.27 -20.96 8.35
C SER A 370 6.77 -21.84 9.49
N VAL A 371 5.57 -21.56 10.01
CA VAL A 371 4.96 -22.34 11.11
C VAL A 371 4.69 -23.78 10.67
N LYS A 372 4.32 -24.02 9.41
CA LYS A 372 4.14 -25.37 8.86
C LYS A 372 5.39 -26.26 8.96
N LYS A 373 6.60 -25.67 8.97
CA LYS A 373 7.88 -26.40 9.08
C LYS A 373 8.23 -26.77 10.53
N THR A 374 7.42 -26.36 11.51
CA THR A 374 7.62 -26.65 12.94
C THR A 374 6.87 -27.92 13.38
N THR A 375 6.80 -28.17 14.68
CA THR A 375 6.02 -29.31 15.21
C THR A 375 4.50 -29.18 15.00
N SER A 376 4.02 -28.00 14.55
CA SER A 376 2.63 -27.76 14.14
C SER A 376 2.27 -28.28 12.75
N GLU A 377 3.15 -28.97 12.01
CA GLU A 377 2.86 -29.49 10.66
C GLU A 377 1.53 -30.30 10.59
N LYS A 378 1.19 -31.02 11.66
CA LYS A 378 -0.07 -31.77 11.80
C LYS A 378 -1.32 -30.90 11.56
N ASP A 379 -1.26 -29.62 11.91
CA ASP A 379 -2.38 -28.68 11.87
C ASP A 379 -2.63 -28.15 10.46
N PHE A 380 -1.62 -28.26 9.57
CA PHE A 380 -1.64 -27.82 8.17
C PHE A 380 -1.96 -28.93 7.18
N LYS A 381 -2.11 -30.19 7.63
CA LYS A 381 -2.61 -31.29 6.79
C LYS A 381 -4.03 -30.95 6.33
N GLU A 382 -4.47 -31.48 5.19
CA GLU A 382 -5.80 -31.20 4.60
C GLU A 382 -6.97 -31.27 5.60
N LYS A 383 -6.90 -32.20 6.55
CA LYS A 383 -7.90 -32.36 7.64
C LYS A 383 -7.35 -31.91 9.01
N GLY A 384 -6.36 -31.05 9.04
CA GLY A 384 -5.76 -30.49 10.24
C GLY A 384 -6.63 -29.38 10.84
N TYR A 385 -6.27 -28.95 12.05
CA TYR A 385 -7.02 -27.97 12.82
C TYR A 385 -7.28 -26.67 12.04
N ILE A 386 -6.31 -26.16 11.28
CA ILE A 386 -6.41 -24.88 10.57
C ILE A 386 -7.53 -24.93 9.52
N TRP A 387 -7.53 -25.93 8.65
CA TRP A 387 -8.50 -26.03 7.57
C TRP A 387 -9.87 -26.51 8.04
N GLN A 388 -9.94 -27.29 9.13
CA GLN A 388 -11.22 -27.61 9.78
C GLN A 388 -11.90 -26.36 10.36
N ASN A 389 -11.14 -25.44 10.96
CA ASN A 389 -11.69 -24.16 11.43
C ASN A 389 -12.25 -23.32 10.28
N LEU A 390 -11.55 -23.28 9.14
CA LEU A 390 -12.07 -22.65 7.93
C LEU A 390 -13.35 -23.34 7.43
N GLN A 391 -13.35 -24.66 7.34
CA GLN A 391 -14.52 -25.42 6.88
C GLN A 391 -15.77 -25.13 7.75
N GLN A 392 -15.57 -24.89 9.05
CA GLN A 392 -16.65 -24.59 10.00
C GLN A 392 -17.03 -23.11 10.07
N SER A 393 -16.32 -22.22 9.37
CA SER A 393 -16.52 -20.77 9.51
C SER A 393 -17.66 -20.19 8.70
N GLY A 394 -18.27 -20.97 7.79
CA GLY A 394 -19.28 -20.46 6.86
C GLY A 394 -18.71 -19.34 5.98
N ASP A 395 -19.43 -18.22 5.88
CA ASP A 395 -19.07 -17.05 5.06
C ASP A 395 -18.15 -16.03 5.77
N LYS A 396 -17.72 -16.31 7.01
CA LYS A 396 -17.03 -15.33 7.87
C LYS A 396 -15.83 -14.67 7.20
N TYR A 397 -15.05 -15.43 6.44
CA TYR A 397 -13.83 -14.95 5.77
C TYR A 397 -14.04 -14.57 4.29
N ILE A 398 -15.29 -14.54 3.83
CA ILE A 398 -15.66 -13.93 2.55
C ILE A 398 -15.87 -12.44 2.80
N TYR A 399 -15.19 -11.58 2.03
CA TYR A 399 -15.31 -10.13 2.18
C TYR A 399 -16.75 -9.65 2.03
N ASP A 400 -17.15 -8.68 2.84
CA ASP A 400 -18.50 -8.09 2.83
C ASP A 400 -18.89 -7.52 1.47
N ALA A 401 -17.92 -7.00 0.70
CA ALA A 401 -18.19 -6.54 -0.67
C ALA A 401 -18.71 -7.67 -1.57
N VAL A 402 -18.24 -8.91 -1.40
CA VAL A 402 -18.73 -10.06 -2.17
C VAL A 402 -20.13 -10.46 -1.70
N LYS A 403 -20.39 -10.40 -0.38
CA LYS A 403 -21.66 -10.78 0.24
C LYS A 403 -22.76 -9.71 0.16
N HIS A 404 -22.46 -8.49 -0.30
CA HIS A 404 -23.41 -7.38 -0.24
C HIS A 404 -24.74 -7.68 -0.97
N GLY A 405 -25.86 -7.69 -0.25
CA GLY A 405 -27.17 -8.03 -0.82
C GLY A 405 -27.40 -9.52 -1.10
N TYR A 406 -26.45 -10.40 -0.76
CA TYR A 406 -26.58 -11.85 -0.94
C TYR A 406 -27.30 -12.50 0.25
N THR A 407 -28.15 -13.49 -0.05
CA THR A 407 -28.69 -14.48 0.88
C THR A 407 -28.68 -15.86 0.23
N ALA A 408 -28.79 -16.95 1.00
CA ALA A 408 -28.78 -18.31 0.45
C ALA A 408 -29.92 -18.59 -0.55
N ASP A 409 -31.00 -17.82 -0.50
CA ASP A 409 -32.18 -17.89 -1.38
C ASP A 409 -32.24 -16.74 -2.41
N TRP A 410 -31.11 -16.06 -2.66
CA TRP A 410 -31.03 -14.86 -3.51
C TRP A 410 -31.71 -15.02 -4.88
N LEU A 411 -31.66 -16.20 -5.49
CA LEU A 411 -32.27 -16.47 -6.79
C LEU A 411 -33.79 -16.27 -6.78
N SER A 412 -34.44 -16.47 -5.62
CA SER A 412 -35.87 -16.24 -5.44
C SER A 412 -36.22 -14.79 -5.10
N LEU A 413 -35.24 -13.97 -4.72
CA LEU A 413 -35.41 -12.58 -4.31
C LEU A 413 -35.17 -11.58 -5.44
N ILE A 414 -34.39 -11.97 -6.45
CA ILE A 414 -34.16 -11.12 -7.63
C ILE A 414 -35.37 -11.11 -8.57
N PRO A 415 -35.53 -10.07 -9.42
CA PRO A 415 -36.62 -10.01 -10.38
C PRO A 415 -36.66 -11.24 -11.31
N GLY A 416 -37.86 -11.74 -11.62
CA GLY A 416 -38.05 -12.94 -12.44
C GLY A 416 -37.37 -12.85 -13.81
N GLU A 417 -37.44 -11.68 -14.44
CA GLU A 417 -36.78 -11.37 -15.73
C GLU A 417 -35.24 -11.44 -15.68
N ILE A 418 -34.62 -11.26 -14.50
CA ILE A 418 -33.19 -11.48 -14.29
C ILE A 418 -32.92 -12.96 -14.00
N ALA A 419 -33.74 -13.58 -13.14
CA ALA A 419 -33.59 -14.97 -12.71
C ALA A 419 -33.67 -15.97 -13.88
N GLU A 420 -34.53 -15.70 -14.87
CA GLU A 420 -34.67 -16.54 -16.08
C GLU A 420 -33.35 -16.71 -16.85
N GLY A 421 -32.43 -15.74 -16.78
CA GLY A 421 -31.12 -15.79 -17.45
C GLY A 421 -30.05 -16.60 -16.72
N VAL A 422 -30.31 -17.08 -15.50
CA VAL A 422 -29.32 -17.81 -14.68
C VAL A 422 -29.11 -19.25 -15.19
N ASP A 423 -30.18 -19.95 -15.59
CA ASP A 423 -30.08 -21.30 -16.16
C ASP A 423 -29.55 -21.27 -17.59
N THR A 424 -28.29 -21.68 -17.78
CA THR A 424 -27.60 -21.71 -19.07
C THR A 424 -27.98 -22.91 -19.95
N THR A 425 -28.77 -23.86 -19.43
CA THR A 425 -29.14 -25.08 -20.16
C THR A 425 -30.33 -24.91 -21.09
N GLN A 426 -31.16 -23.88 -20.88
CA GLN A 426 -32.28 -23.54 -21.76
C GLN A 426 -31.81 -22.73 -22.98
N PRO A 427 -32.49 -22.85 -24.14
CA PRO A 427 -32.15 -22.07 -25.33
C PRO A 427 -32.42 -20.57 -25.14
N GLN A 428 -32.02 -19.76 -26.13
CA GLN A 428 -32.32 -18.32 -26.18
C GLN A 428 -31.73 -17.55 -24.99
N LEU A 429 -30.51 -17.92 -24.57
CA LEU A 429 -29.86 -17.34 -23.40
C LEU A 429 -29.63 -15.82 -23.54
N LEU A 430 -29.33 -15.35 -24.74
CA LEU A 430 -29.13 -13.92 -25.01
C LEU A 430 -30.42 -13.11 -24.76
N GLU A 431 -31.56 -13.61 -25.24
CA GLU A 431 -32.85 -12.95 -25.00
C GLU A 431 -33.21 -12.97 -23.50
N ARG A 432 -32.98 -14.09 -22.80
CA ARG A 432 -33.24 -14.21 -21.36
C ARG A 432 -32.30 -13.38 -20.48
N ARG A 433 -31.20 -12.85 -21.03
CA ARG A 433 -30.25 -11.97 -20.34
C ARG A 433 -30.34 -10.52 -20.82
N SER A 434 -31.40 -10.14 -21.54
CA SER A 434 -31.57 -8.77 -22.07
C SER A 434 -31.46 -7.69 -21.00
N HIS A 435 -32.04 -7.95 -19.82
CA HIS A 435 -32.07 -7.02 -18.67
C HIS A 435 -30.81 -7.07 -17.80
N TRP A 436 -29.87 -7.99 -18.05
CA TRP A 436 -28.66 -8.12 -17.22
C TRP A 436 -27.70 -6.93 -17.33
N ASN A 437 -27.85 -6.10 -18.36
CA ASN A 437 -27.00 -4.93 -18.56
C ASN A 437 -27.53 -3.65 -17.89
N GLU A 438 -28.71 -3.72 -17.26
CA GLU A 438 -29.32 -2.62 -16.52
C GLU A 438 -28.66 -2.46 -15.14
N ARG A 439 -28.78 -1.26 -14.55
CA ARG A 439 -28.29 -0.99 -13.19
C ARG A 439 -29.00 -1.89 -12.19
N THR A 440 -28.23 -2.47 -11.28
CA THR A 440 -28.80 -3.18 -10.15
C THR A 440 -29.32 -2.13 -9.14
N PRO A 441 -30.58 -2.23 -8.68
CA PRO A 441 -31.10 -1.38 -7.61
C PRO A 441 -30.67 -1.88 -6.22
N GLU A 442 -30.79 -0.99 -5.23
CA GLU A 442 -30.68 -1.38 -3.82
C GLU A 442 -31.79 -2.38 -3.45
N PRO A 443 -31.53 -3.34 -2.55
CA PRO A 443 -30.33 -3.48 -1.70
C PRO A 443 -29.23 -4.39 -2.30
N PHE A 444 -29.31 -4.74 -3.58
CA PHE A 444 -28.45 -5.78 -4.15
C PHE A 444 -27.10 -5.25 -4.67
N ASN A 445 -27.01 -3.97 -4.99
CA ASN A 445 -25.93 -3.42 -5.80
C ASN A 445 -24.74 -2.91 -4.97
N LEU A 446 -23.52 -3.16 -5.44
CA LEU A 446 -22.42 -2.25 -5.13
C LEU A 446 -22.53 -0.97 -5.99
N PRO A 447 -21.81 0.12 -5.64
CA PRO A 447 -21.81 1.33 -6.45
C PRO A 447 -21.45 1.06 -7.92
N THR A 448 -22.32 1.48 -8.83
CA THR A 448 -22.18 1.32 -10.30
C THR A 448 -22.24 -0.12 -10.82
N GLU A 449 -22.73 -1.09 -10.03
CA GLU A 449 -23.00 -2.44 -10.52
C GLU A 449 -24.20 -2.51 -11.47
N ILE A 450 -24.10 -3.40 -12.45
CA ILE A 450 -25.21 -3.88 -13.28
C ILE A 450 -25.59 -5.31 -12.88
N TRP A 451 -26.78 -5.77 -13.25
CA TRP A 451 -27.28 -7.09 -12.86
C TRP A 451 -26.31 -8.22 -13.20
N ARG A 452 -25.65 -8.17 -14.35
CA ARG A 452 -24.61 -9.13 -14.75
C ARG A 452 -23.49 -9.27 -13.72
N GLU A 453 -23.00 -8.15 -13.18
CA GLU A 453 -21.93 -8.14 -12.17
C GLU A 453 -22.46 -8.63 -10.82
N THR A 454 -23.68 -8.24 -10.44
CA THR A 454 -24.35 -8.70 -9.21
C THR A 454 -24.57 -10.22 -9.24
N ILE A 455 -25.07 -10.76 -10.35
CA ILE A 455 -25.28 -12.22 -10.51
C ILE A 455 -23.94 -12.96 -10.48
N GLU A 456 -22.91 -12.48 -11.19
CA GLU A 456 -21.56 -13.05 -11.12
C GLU A 456 -21.01 -13.06 -9.69
N ARG A 457 -21.32 -12.02 -8.89
CA ARG A 457 -20.90 -11.89 -7.50
C ARG A 457 -21.67 -12.82 -6.56
N PHE A 458 -22.98 -12.98 -6.74
CA PHE A 458 -23.78 -13.93 -5.96
C PHE A 458 -23.41 -15.38 -6.25
N GLN A 459 -23.29 -15.76 -7.53
CA GLN A 459 -22.80 -17.09 -7.92
C GLN A 459 -21.41 -17.37 -7.38
N ARG A 460 -20.56 -16.34 -7.29
CA ARG A 460 -19.25 -16.46 -6.65
C ARG A 460 -19.38 -16.70 -5.14
N CYS A 461 -20.29 -16.02 -4.46
CA CYS A 461 -20.54 -16.24 -3.05
C CYS A 461 -20.95 -17.71 -2.79
N ASP A 462 -21.87 -18.24 -3.61
CA ASP A 462 -22.26 -19.66 -3.58
C ASP A 462 -21.06 -20.61 -3.78
N ASP A 463 -20.24 -20.37 -4.82
CA ASP A 463 -19.06 -21.19 -5.12
C ASP A 463 -18.06 -21.19 -3.95
N LEU A 464 -17.78 -20.02 -3.37
CA LEU A 464 -16.88 -19.89 -2.22
C LEU A 464 -17.42 -20.64 -0.99
N LEU A 465 -18.70 -20.46 -0.68
CA LEU A 465 -19.35 -21.15 0.43
C LEU A 465 -19.33 -22.67 0.25
N GLN A 466 -19.59 -23.15 -0.96
CA GLN A 466 -19.52 -24.57 -1.28
C GLN A 466 -18.10 -25.10 -1.10
N LYS A 467 -17.09 -24.39 -1.60
CA LYS A 467 -15.67 -24.78 -1.49
C LYS A 467 -15.20 -24.84 -0.04
N ILE A 468 -15.57 -23.84 0.76
CA ILE A 468 -15.28 -23.80 2.20
C ILE A 468 -15.91 -25.01 2.89
N THR A 469 -17.22 -25.21 2.69
CA THR A 469 -17.98 -26.28 3.36
C THR A 469 -17.52 -27.68 2.93
N ALA A 470 -17.13 -27.84 1.66
CA ALA A 470 -16.61 -29.08 1.12
C ALA A 470 -15.17 -29.39 1.56
N GLY A 471 -14.45 -28.42 2.13
CA GLY A 471 -13.04 -28.57 2.51
C GLY A 471 -12.08 -28.54 1.31
N GLU A 472 -12.46 -27.89 0.20
CA GLU A 472 -11.61 -27.74 -0.99
C GLU A 472 -10.51 -26.68 -0.82
N ILE A 473 -10.59 -25.88 0.25
CA ILE A 473 -9.61 -24.83 0.59
C ILE A 473 -8.73 -25.36 1.71
N HIS A 474 -7.50 -25.73 1.36
CA HIS A 474 -6.61 -26.47 2.28
C HIS A 474 -5.13 -26.09 2.13
N GLU A 475 -4.82 -25.02 1.41
CA GLU A 475 -3.50 -24.40 1.36
C GLU A 475 -3.60 -22.88 1.56
N ILE A 476 -2.58 -22.24 2.15
CA ILE A 476 -2.64 -20.79 2.41
C ILE A 476 -2.69 -19.97 1.12
N ASN A 477 -2.13 -20.48 0.02
CA ASN A 477 -2.23 -19.85 -1.29
C ASN A 477 -3.66 -19.87 -1.88
N ASP A 478 -4.54 -20.72 -1.36
CA ASP A 478 -5.94 -20.72 -1.75
C ASP A 478 -6.64 -19.43 -1.28
N PHE A 479 -6.21 -18.82 -0.16
CA PHE A 479 -6.72 -17.52 0.27
C PHE A 479 -6.46 -16.41 -0.74
N ILE A 480 -5.30 -16.44 -1.41
CA ILE A 480 -4.99 -15.50 -2.50
C ILE A 480 -5.83 -15.85 -3.74
N THR A 481 -5.90 -17.14 -4.09
CA THR A 481 -6.60 -17.64 -5.28
C THR A 481 -8.10 -17.31 -5.24
N TYR A 482 -8.74 -17.55 -4.11
CA TYR A 482 -10.17 -17.32 -3.91
C TYR A 482 -10.50 -15.92 -3.37
N ASN A 483 -9.46 -15.12 -3.05
CA ASN A 483 -9.54 -13.79 -2.46
C ASN A 483 -10.38 -13.77 -1.17
N LEU A 484 -9.91 -14.49 -0.16
CA LEU A 484 -10.50 -14.55 1.18
C LEU A 484 -9.78 -13.60 2.15
N ASP A 485 -10.42 -13.30 3.28
CA ASP A 485 -9.84 -12.47 4.34
C ASP A 485 -8.84 -13.25 5.19
N ILE A 486 -7.61 -13.34 4.68
CA ILE A 486 -6.49 -14.00 5.36
C ILE A 486 -6.11 -13.32 6.67
N ARG A 487 -6.31 -11.99 6.79
CA ARG A 487 -5.94 -11.25 7.98
C ARG A 487 -6.88 -11.59 9.12
N GLN A 488 -8.19 -11.49 8.87
CA GLN A 488 -9.21 -11.86 9.84
C GLN A 488 -9.09 -13.34 10.23
N PHE A 489 -8.87 -14.23 9.25
CA PHE A 489 -8.66 -15.65 9.53
C PHE A 489 -7.46 -15.92 10.44
N THR A 490 -6.32 -15.27 10.18
CA THR A 490 -5.11 -15.45 11.00
C THR A 490 -5.34 -14.97 12.43
N TYR A 491 -5.97 -13.80 12.59
CA TYR A 491 -6.29 -13.25 13.90
C TYR A 491 -7.23 -14.17 14.68
N ASP A 492 -8.32 -14.61 14.06
CA ASP A 492 -9.30 -15.50 14.68
C ASP A 492 -8.71 -16.88 15.03
N LEU A 493 -7.82 -17.40 14.19
CA LEU A 493 -7.12 -18.65 14.46
C LEU A 493 -6.27 -18.56 15.74
N LEU A 494 -5.50 -17.49 15.89
CA LEU A 494 -4.64 -17.27 17.06
C LEU A 494 -5.45 -16.94 18.32
N LEU A 495 -6.53 -16.17 18.18
CA LEU A 495 -7.42 -15.83 19.28
C LEU A 495 -8.09 -17.09 19.86
N ASN A 496 -8.53 -18.02 19.01
CA ASN A 496 -9.37 -19.14 19.43
C ASN A 496 -8.64 -20.48 19.59
N THR A 497 -7.37 -20.60 19.17
CA THR A 497 -6.64 -21.87 19.31
C THR A 497 -6.38 -22.24 20.76
N GLU A 498 -6.69 -23.48 21.13
CA GLU A 498 -6.32 -24.07 22.42
C GLU A 498 -4.93 -24.73 22.38
N ASP A 499 -4.30 -24.84 21.20
CA ASP A 499 -2.93 -25.32 21.06
C ASP A 499 -1.94 -24.17 21.33
N HIS A 500 -1.35 -24.17 22.52
CA HIS A 500 -0.36 -23.17 22.93
C HIS A 500 0.91 -23.21 22.06
N LEU A 501 1.28 -24.37 21.49
CA LEU A 501 2.45 -24.48 20.60
C LEU A 501 2.20 -23.72 19.29
N LEU A 502 0.95 -23.70 18.80
CA LEU A 502 0.62 -22.93 17.61
C LEU A 502 0.87 -21.44 17.82
N VAL A 503 0.45 -20.90 18.98
CA VAL A 503 0.70 -19.49 19.35
C VAL A 503 2.21 -19.22 19.48
N GLU A 504 2.94 -20.13 20.12
CA GLU A 504 4.39 -20.07 20.28
C GLU A 504 5.11 -19.99 18.92
N HIS A 505 4.80 -20.91 18.01
CA HIS A 505 5.45 -20.95 16.70
C HIS A 505 5.13 -19.72 15.85
N PHE A 506 3.89 -19.19 15.91
CA PHE A 506 3.56 -17.94 15.24
C PHE A 506 4.32 -16.75 15.83
N TYR A 507 4.41 -16.66 17.16
CA TYR A 507 5.19 -15.63 17.84
C TYR A 507 6.67 -15.67 17.42
N HIS A 508 7.29 -16.86 17.42
CA HIS A 508 8.67 -17.01 16.97
C HIS A 508 8.83 -16.76 15.47
N ALA A 509 7.90 -17.19 14.61
CA ALA A 509 7.96 -16.87 13.18
C ALA A 509 7.96 -15.36 12.96
N MET A 510 7.14 -14.61 13.72
CA MET A 510 7.14 -13.14 13.69
C MET A 510 8.43 -12.54 14.24
N GLN A 511 9.08 -13.12 15.25
CA GLN A 511 10.35 -12.61 15.77
C GLN A 511 11.52 -12.72 14.78
N HIS A 512 11.42 -13.61 13.79
CA HIS A 512 12.53 -13.93 12.87
C HIS A 512 12.29 -13.49 11.42
N VAL A 513 11.06 -13.24 11.00
CA VAL A 513 10.76 -12.87 9.61
C VAL A 513 11.47 -11.57 9.20
N SER A 514 12.24 -11.63 8.11
CA SER A 514 12.91 -10.47 7.52
C SER A 514 12.11 -9.90 6.34
N ILE A 515 11.65 -8.65 6.46
CA ILE A 515 10.79 -7.98 5.48
C ILE A 515 11.55 -6.80 4.87
N LEU A 516 11.81 -6.87 3.57
CA LEU A 516 12.55 -5.87 2.82
C LEU A 516 11.62 -5.06 1.90
N ASP A 517 11.74 -3.73 1.98
CA ASP A 517 11.41 -2.84 0.88
C ASP A 517 12.70 -2.27 0.25
N PRO A 518 13.13 -2.80 -0.91
CA PRO A 518 14.41 -2.44 -1.53
C PRO A 518 14.37 -1.11 -2.28
N THR A 519 13.22 -0.44 -2.34
CA THR A 519 13.06 0.89 -2.95
C THR A 519 12.05 1.68 -2.12
N CYS A 520 12.39 1.88 -0.84
CA CYS A 520 11.38 2.11 0.20
C CYS A 520 10.76 3.50 0.21
N GLY A 521 11.36 4.48 -0.47
CA GLY A 521 10.90 5.86 -0.44
C GLY A 521 10.71 6.33 1.00
N SER A 522 9.51 6.84 1.31
CA SER A 522 9.17 7.29 2.67
C SER A 522 8.76 6.16 3.64
N GLY A 523 8.88 4.90 3.22
CA GLY A 523 8.60 3.72 4.04
C GLY A 523 7.15 3.20 4.01
N ALA A 524 6.36 3.51 2.97
CA ALA A 524 4.95 3.13 2.91
C ALA A 524 4.68 1.61 3.09
N PHE A 525 5.50 0.74 2.48
CA PHE A 525 5.38 -0.71 2.68
C PHE A 525 5.91 -1.18 4.03
N LEU A 526 6.93 -0.52 4.59
CA LEU A 526 7.42 -0.81 5.95
C LEU A 526 6.32 -0.56 6.99
N PHE A 527 5.55 0.52 6.79
CA PHE A 527 4.38 0.82 7.59
C PHE A 527 3.26 -0.21 7.43
N ALA A 528 2.99 -0.64 6.20
CA ALA A 528 2.01 -1.69 5.95
C ALA A 528 2.41 -3.01 6.65
N ALA A 529 3.68 -3.40 6.55
CA ALA A 529 4.21 -4.58 7.24
C ALA A 529 4.04 -4.46 8.76
N MET A 530 4.37 -3.30 9.34
CA MET A 530 4.17 -3.04 10.76
C MET A 530 2.70 -3.13 11.17
N ASN A 531 1.78 -2.55 10.39
CA ASN A 531 0.34 -2.62 10.64
C ASN A 531 -0.23 -4.05 10.53
N ILE A 532 0.40 -4.93 9.76
CA ILE A 532 0.02 -6.34 9.65
C ILE A 532 0.54 -7.14 10.85
N LEU A 533 1.78 -6.91 11.27
CA LEU A 533 2.40 -7.64 12.38
C LEU A 533 1.91 -7.19 13.76
N GLU A 534 1.62 -5.90 13.95
CA GLU A 534 1.20 -5.32 15.24
C GLU A 534 0.06 -6.12 15.91
N PRO A 535 -1.10 -6.35 15.26
CA PRO A 535 -2.21 -7.04 15.90
C PRO A 535 -1.92 -8.51 16.19
N LEU A 536 -1.03 -9.13 15.40
CA LEU A 536 -0.64 -10.53 15.57
C LEU A 536 0.30 -10.72 16.76
N TYR A 537 1.26 -9.82 16.94
CA TYR A 537 2.07 -9.77 18.16
C TYR A 537 1.20 -9.56 19.40
N GLU A 538 0.27 -8.60 19.35
CA GLU A 538 -0.63 -8.27 20.46
C GLU A 538 -1.47 -9.49 20.87
N ILE A 539 -2.09 -10.19 19.92
CA ILE A 539 -2.89 -11.38 20.23
C ILE A 539 -2.04 -12.54 20.74
N CYS A 540 -0.86 -12.78 20.15
CA CYS A 540 0.05 -13.83 20.63
C CYS A 540 0.45 -13.58 22.09
N ILE A 541 0.84 -12.35 22.44
CA ILE A 541 1.25 -12.01 23.81
C ILE A 541 0.08 -12.19 24.78
N THR A 542 -1.10 -11.68 24.43
CA THR A 542 -2.31 -11.84 25.25
C THR A 542 -2.62 -13.32 25.50
N ARG A 543 -2.55 -14.16 24.45
CA ARG A 543 -2.80 -15.60 24.58
C ARG A 543 -1.73 -16.31 25.40
N MET A 544 -0.46 -15.93 25.26
CA MET A 544 0.63 -16.46 26.09
C MET A 544 0.42 -16.13 27.57
N GLU A 545 0.00 -14.91 27.91
CA GLU A 545 -0.36 -14.52 29.28
C GLU A 545 -1.50 -15.37 29.84
N GLU A 546 -2.58 -15.58 29.06
CA GLU A 546 -3.72 -16.41 29.46
C GLU A 546 -3.32 -17.88 29.69
N PHE A 547 -2.48 -18.45 28.83
CA PHE A 547 -1.95 -19.81 29.03
C PHE A 547 -1.02 -19.90 30.24
N HIS A 548 -0.19 -18.89 30.47
CA HIS A 548 0.68 -18.81 31.63
C HIS A 548 -0.11 -18.72 32.94
N GLN A 549 -1.19 -17.94 32.98
CA GLN A 549 -2.09 -17.88 34.15
C GLN A 549 -2.72 -19.24 34.47
N LYS A 550 -3.01 -20.06 33.45
CA LYS A 550 -3.51 -21.43 33.63
C LYS A 550 -2.40 -22.42 34.03
N ASN A 551 -1.17 -22.18 33.59
CA ASN A 551 0.00 -23.00 33.88
C ASN A 551 1.29 -22.16 33.85
N GLU A 552 1.79 -21.81 35.03
CA GLU A 552 2.95 -20.92 35.24
C GLU A 552 4.27 -21.44 34.61
N LYS A 553 4.31 -22.67 34.10
CA LYS A 553 5.48 -23.23 33.41
C LYS A 553 5.54 -22.90 31.92
N LEU A 554 4.45 -22.41 31.33
CA LEU A 554 4.39 -22.05 29.91
C LEU A 554 4.86 -20.61 29.71
N PHE A 555 5.55 -20.34 28.61
CA PHE A 555 5.95 -18.99 28.17
C PHE A 555 6.78 -18.16 29.16
N VAL A 556 7.49 -18.83 30.09
CA VAL A 556 8.26 -18.14 31.13
C VAL A 556 9.34 -17.24 30.52
N ALA A 557 10.10 -17.74 29.55
CA ALA A 557 11.21 -16.99 28.95
C ALA A 557 10.69 -15.79 28.13
N GLU A 558 9.64 -16.00 27.36
CA GLU A 558 8.99 -15.00 26.50
C GLU A 558 8.39 -13.89 27.36
N LEU A 559 7.61 -14.23 28.38
CA LEU A 559 6.99 -13.25 29.28
C LEU A 559 8.01 -12.58 30.20
N GLU A 560 9.10 -13.25 30.57
CA GLU A 560 10.22 -12.60 31.26
C GLU A 560 10.93 -11.59 30.37
N GLU A 561 11.14 -11.87 29.08
CA GLU A 561 11.66 -10.89 28.12
C GLU A 561 10.72 -9.68 28.03
N ILE A 562 9.40 -9.93 27.94
CA ILE A 562 8.33 -8.94 27.83
C ILE A 562 8.13 -8.14 29.13
N SER A 563 8.57 -8.62 30.29
CA SER A 563 8.45 -7.88 31.56
C SER A 563 9.74 -7.16 31.93
N LYS A 564 10.91 -7.78 31.70
CA LYS A 564 12.22 -7.21 32.07
C LYS A 564 12.62 -6.01 31.20
N LYS A 565 12.19 -5.97 29.94
CA LYS A 565 12.66 -4.96 28.97
C LYS A 565 11.79 -3.68 28.89
N TYR A 566 10.72 -3.50 29.68
CA TYR A 566 9.75 -2.40 29.46
C TYR A 566 9.35 -1.58 30.68
N ARG A 567 9.35 -0.25 30.51
CA ARG A 567 8.82 0.75 31.47
C ARG A 567 7.61 1.54 30.93
N SER A 568 7.40 1.61 29.60
CA SER A 568 6.40 2.49 28.95
C SER A 568 5.02 1.86 28.74
N ASN A 569 4.91 0.86 27.83
CA ASN A 569 3.73 0.00 27.62
C ASN A 569 4.01 -1.12 26.58
N ILE A 570 3.10 -2.10 26.48
CA ILE A 570 3.21 -3.25 25.56
C ILE A 570 3.22 -2.86 24.07
N GLN A 571 2.52 -1.80 23.69
CA GLN A 571 2.46 -1.37 22.30
C GLN A 571 3.81 -0.85 21.80
N TYR A 572 4.53 -0.12 22.66
CA TYR A 572 5.88 0.35 22.37
C TYR A 572 6.84 -0.83 22.18
N PHE A 573 6.73 -1.88 23.01
CA PHE A 573 7.49 -3.13 22.81
C PHE A 573 7.27 -3.73 21.43
N ILE A 574 6.01 -3.88 21.04
CA ILE A 574 5.64 -4.52 19.77
C ILE A 574 6.23 -3.72 18.61
N TYR A 575 6.06 -2.39 18.60
CA TYR A 575 6.65 -1.55 17.55
C TYR A 575 8.17 -1.60 17.54
N LYS A 576 8.82 -1.51 18.71
CA LYS A 576 10.28 -1.61 18.81
C LYS A 576 10.78 -2.95 18.27
N SER A 577 10.10 -4.05 18.59
CA SER A 577 10.44 -5.40 18.11
C SER A 577 10.29 -5.51 16.60
N ILE A 578 9.17 -5.05 16.05
CA ILE A 578 8.92 -5.08 14.61
C ILE A 578 9.98 -4.28 13.86
N ILE A 579 10.22 -3.03 14.30
CA ILE A 579 11.16 -2.12 13.65
C ILE A 579 12.59 -2.67 13.64
N LEU A 580 13.02 -3.29 14.75
CA LEU A 580 14.39 -3.80 14.88
C LEU A 580 14.61 -5.16 14.23
N ARG A 581 13.64 -6.07 14.35
CA ARG A 581 13.80 -7.47 13.94
C ARG A 581 13.29 -7.74 12.53
N ASN A 582 12.28 -6.99 12.08
CA ASN A 582 11.52 -7.36 10.88
C ASN A 582 11.70 -6.39 9.72
N LEU A 583 11.83 -5.08 9.96
CA LEU A 583 11.77 -4.09 8.90
C LEU A 583 13.16 -3.73 8.36
N TYR A 584 13.30 -3.82 7.05
CA TYR A 584 14.51 -3.46 6.31
C TYR A 584 14.16 -2.64 5.08
N GLY A 585 14.92 -1.59 4.81
CA GLY A 585 14.63 -0.65 3.73
C GLY A 585 15.88 -0.13 3.04
N VAL A 586 15.82 0.04 1.72
CA VAL A 586 16.87 0.73 0.95
C VAL A 586 16.23 1.74 0.00
N ASP A 587 16.82 2.93 -0.07
CA ASP A 587 16.47 3.92 -1.11
C ASP A 587 17.72 4.68 -1.57
N ILE A 588 17.73 5.14 -2.81
CA ILE A 588 18.85 5.91 -3.37
C ILE A 588 18.86 7.36 -2.85
N MET A 589 17.74 7.86 -2.35
CA MET A 589 17.60 9.22 -1.83
C MET A 589 17.74 9.24 -0.30
N GLU A 590 18.78 9.90 0.20
CA GLU A 590 19.01 10.07 1.65
C GLU A 590 17.82 10.77 2.33
N GLU A 591 17.20 11.75 1.63
CA GLU A 591 15.94 12.40 2.03
C GLU A 591 14.87 11.39 2.41
N ALA A 592 14.64 10.41 1.55
CA ALA A 592 13.56 9.45 1.67
C ALA A 592 13.78 8.52 2.86
N VAL A 593 15.03 8.06 3.03
CA VAL A 593 15.47 7.24 4.16
C VAL A 593 15.24 7.96 5.49
N GLU A 594 15.64 9.24 5.60
CA GLU A 594 15.46 10.00 6.84
C GLU A 594 13.97 10.25 7.16
N ILE A 595 13.14 10.42 6.15
CA ILE A 595 11.68 10.51 6.33
C ILE A 595 11.09 9.18 6.78
N ALA A 596 11.52 8.05 6.20
CA ALA A 596 11.07 6.74 6.62
C ALA A 596 11.40 6.48 8.10
N LYS A 597 12.64 6.79 8.51
CA LYS A 597 13.08 6.72 9.92
C LYS A 597 12.24 7.62 10.82
N LEU A 598 12.04 8.89 10.42
CA LEU A 598 11.21 9.85 11.16
C LEU A 598 9.82 9.30 11.45
N ARG A 599 9.15 8.79 10.42
CA ARG A 599 7.79 8.27 10.56
C ARG A 599 7.77 7.11 11.55
N LEU A 600 8.71 6.16 11.45
CA LEU A 600 8.78 5.02 12.36
C LEU A 600 8.98 5.47 13.81
N PHE A 601 9.84 6.45 14.06
CA PHE A 601 10.02 7.03 15.40
C PHE A 601 8.77 7.73 15.91
N LEU A 602 8.10 8.55 15.08
CA LEU A 602 6.85 9.20 15.47
C LEU A 602 5.78 8.17 15.85
N LYS A 603 5.69 7.06 15.10
CA LYS A 603 4.75 5.95 15.41
C LYS A 603 5.04 5.32 16.77
N MET A 604 6.31 5.17 17.13
CA MET A 604 6.71 4.67 18.46
C MET A 604 6.37 5.66 19.58
N VAL A 605 6.71 6.93 19.44
CA VAL A 605 6.42 7.95 20.46
C VAL A 605 4.91 8.17 20.62
N ALA A 606 4.14 7.95 19.54
CA ALA A 606 2.69 8.10 19.54
C ALA A 606 1.97 7.25 20.59
N VAL A 607 2.52 6.10 20.96
CA VAL A 607 1.85 5.19 21.90
C VAL A 607 2.24 5.42 23.36
N VAL A 608 3.21 6.29 23.66
CA VAL A 608 3.71 6.51 25.03
C VAL A 608 3.19 7.81 25.64
N ASP A 609 2.48 7.76 26.76
CA ASP A 609 2.02 8.96 27.46
C ASP A 609 3.12 9.58 28.33
N VAL A 610 3.16 10.92 28.39
CA VAL A 610 4.15 11.65 29.19
C VAL A 610 3.88 11.44 30.68
N ASN A 611 4.87 10.92 31.40
CA ASN A 611 4.78 10.75 32.84
C ASN A 611 5.98 11.39 33.56
N PRO A 612 5.79 12.58 34.16
CA PRO A 612 6.83 13.24 34.96
C PRO A 612 7.23 12.49 36.23
N ARG A 613 6.64 11.36 36.59
CA ARG A 613 7.12 10.57 37.74
C ARG A 613 8.11 9.48 37.33
N LEU A 614 8.15 9.15 36.04
CA LEU A 614 9.02 8.11 35.51
C LEU A 614 10.33 8.70 34.98
N ASP A 615 11.36 7.86 34.98
CA ASP A 615 12.62 8.16 34.31
C ASP A 615 12.37 8.44 32.83
N ASN A 616 13.12 9.39 32.29
CA ASN A 616 13.00 9.83 30.90
C ASN A 616 11.56 10.16 30.45
N LEU A 617 10.72 10.64 31.38
CA LEU A 617 9.29 10.96 31.15
C LEU A 617 8.43 9.74 30.76
N GLY A 618 8.89 8.53 31.05
CA GLY A 618 8.23 7.28 30.65
C GLY A 618 8.51 6.88 29.21
N LEU A 619 9.35 7.62 28.47
CA LEU A 619 9.76 7.28 27.11
C LEU A 619 11.08 6.51 27.14
N ASP A 620 11.09 5.28 26.63
CA ASP A 620 12.35 4.58 26.42
C ASP A 620 13.15 5.23 25.28
N PRO A 621 14.49 5.21 25.33
CA PRO A 621 15.30 5.76 24.23
C PRO A 621 14.97 5.12 22.89
N LEU A 622 14.99 5.89 21.81
CA LEU A 622 14.62 5.38 20.49
C LEU A 622 15.64 4.33 20.02
N PRO A 623 15.17 3.31 19.28
CA PRO A 623 16.07 2.38 18.64
C PRO A 623 16.94 3.08 17.58
N ASP A 624 18.17 2.64 17.46
CA ASP A 624 19.00 2.94 16.30
C ASP A 624 18.64 2.02 15.13
N ILE A 625 18.12 2.61 14.06
CA ILE A 625 17.69 1.89 12.85
C ILE A 625 18.56 2.22 11.64
N ASP A 626 19.73 2.85 11.85
CA ASP A 626 20.66 3.21 10.78
C ASP A 626 21.16 1.98 10.01
N PHE A 627 21.10 0.80 10.63
CA PHE A 627 21.49 -0.47 10.01
C PHE A 627 20.31 -1.26 9.43
N ASN A 628 19.07 -0.83 9.65
CA ASN A 628 17.85 -1.43 9.11
C ASN A 628 17.35 -0.67 7.87
N ILE A 629 17.39 0.66 7.90
CA ILE A 629 16.94 1.54 6.80
C ILE A 629 18.15 2.32 6.28
N ARG A 630 18.60 2.01 5.06
CA ARG A 630 19.88 2.49 4.51
C ARG A 630 19.72 3.25 3.20
N CYS A 631 20.66 4.16 2.95
CA CYS A 631 20.78 4.87 1.67
C CYS A 631 21.74 4.10 0.74
N GLY A 632 21.35 3.93 -0.52
CA GLY A 632 22.20 3.33 -1.54
C GLY A 632 21.43 2.91 -2.80
N ASN A 633 22.17 2.65 -3.87
CA ASN A 633 21.60 2.19 -5.12
C ASN A 633 21.39 0.68 -5.09
N THR A 634 20.15 0.27 -4.89
CA THR A 634 19.72 -1.14 -4.92
C THR A 634 20.21 -1.94 -6.13
N LEU A 635 20.42 -1.30 -7.29
CA LEU A 635 20.84 -1.97 -8.51
C LEU A 635 22.36 -2.10 -8.67
N VAL A 636 23.16 -1.34 -7.93
CA VAL A 636 24.62 -1.32 -8.06
C VAL A 636 25.25 -1.87 -6.78
N GLY A 637 26.25 -2.73 -6.93
CA GLY A 637 26.87 -3.45 -5.82
C GLY A 637 26.72 -4.95 -5.97
N TYR A 638 27.46 -5.69 -5.14
CA TYR A 638 27.40 -7.14 -5.10
C TYR A 638 26.22 -7.56 -4.21
N ALA A 639 25.26 -8.31 -4.76
CA ALA A 639 24.15 -8.84 -3.98
C ALA A 639 24.54 -10.10 -3.20
N THR A 640 25.26 -11.02 -3.86
CA THR A 640 25.60 -12.34 -3.32
C THR A 640 27.09 -12.60 -3.44
N GLU A 641 27.61 -13.52 -2.63
CA GLU A 641 29.01 -13.99 -2.74
C GLU A 641 29.32 -14.57 -4.13
N LYS A 642 28.33 -15.19 -4.77
CA LYS A 642 28.46 -15.69 -6.13
C LYS A 642 28.76 -14.56 -7.13
N GLU A 643 28.10 -13.40 -7.00
CA GLU A 643 28.38 -12.26 -7.88
C GLU A 643 29.81 -11.73 -7.68
N LEU A 644 30.29 -11.72 -6.43
CA LEU A 644 31.67 -11.38 -6.12
C LEU A 644 32.66 -12.39 -6.71
N ASP A 645 32.39 -13.69 -6.57
CA ASP A 645 33.19 -14.78 -7.12
C ASP A 645 33.25 -14.73 -8.65
N ASP A 646 32.11 -14.48 -9.32
CA ASP A 646 32.03 -14.36 -10.77
C ASP A 646 32.87 -13.18 -11.28
N ASP A 647 32.90 -12.06 -10.54
CA ASP A 647 33.73 -10.90 -10.84
C ASP A 647 35.23 -11.12 -10.56
N LEU A 648 35.54 -12.04 -9.64
CA LEU A 648 36.92 -12.47 -9.37
C LEU A 648 37.43 -13.43 -10.45
N ASN A 649 36.61 -14.03 -11.32
CA ASN A 649 37.05 -15.06 -12.25
C ASN A 649 38.00 -14.59 -13.38
N TYR A 650 38.19 -13.29 -13.60
CA TYR A 650 39.12 -12.73 -14.59
C TYR A 650 40.43 -12.22 -13.92
N GLY A 651 41.52 -13.02 -13.91
CA GLY A 651 42.82 -12.63 -13.28
C GLY A 651 43.73 -13.79 -12.81
N ASP A 652 44.82 -13.47 -12.09
CA ASP A 652 45.74 -14.42 -11.45
C ASP A 652 45.08 -15.18 -10.27
N MET A 653 45.26 -16.50 -10.21
CA MET A 653 44.56 -17.39 -9.26
C MET A 653 44.96 -17.13 -7.80
N PHE A 654 46.23 -16.77 -7.54
CA PHE A 654 46.71 -16.54 -6.18
C PHE A 654 46.20 -15.22 -5.58
N ALA A 655 46.25 -14.12 -6.35
CA ALA A 655 45.74 -12.83 -5.91
C ALA A 655 44.22 -12.84 -5.66
N LYS A 656 43.47 -13.67 -6.40
CA LYS A 656 42.03 -13.87 -6.19
C LYS A 656 41.72 -14.54 -4.86
N GLN A 657 42.41 -15.64 -4.55
CA GLN A 657 42.21 -16.35 -3.31
C GLN A 657 42.56 -15.45 -2.12
N GLU A 658 43.67 -14.71 -2.20
CA GLU A 658 44.06 -13.75 -1.17
C GLU A 658 43.01 -12.63 -0.96
N PHE A 659 42.45 -12.09 -2.04
CA PHE A 659 41.37 -11.08 -1.94
C PHE A 659 40.09 -11.67 -1.35
N LYS A 660 39.70 -12.88 -1.77
CA LYS A 660 38.52 -13.58 -1.26
C LYS A 660 38.66 -13.86 0.23
N ASP A 661 39.76 -14.46 0.65
CA ASP A 661 40.06 -14.74 2.07
C ASP A 661 40.02 -13.45 2.91
N LYS A 662 40.52 -12.34 2.34
CA LYS A 662 40.47 -11.03 3.00
C LYS A 662 39.04 -10.51 3.14
N VAL A 663 38.22 -10.59 2.08
CA VAL A 663 36.82 -10.12 2.13
C VAL A 663 36.00 -10.97 3.09
N GLU A 664 36.12 -12.29 3.04
CA GLU A 664 35.44 -13.21 3.96
C GLU A 664 35.79 -12.90 5.43
N LEU A 665 37.07 -12.66 5.73
CA LEU A 665 37.51 -12.28 7.08
C LEU A 665 36.90 -10.94 7.53
N GLU A 666 36.93 -9.92 6.68
CA GLU A 666 36.34 -8.60 7.01
C GLU A 666 34.82 -8.69 7.19
N MET A 667 34.14 -9.48 6.36
CA MET A 667 32.71 -9.75 6.47
C MET A 667 32.36 -10.43 7.80
N GLU A 668 33.11 -11.45 8.23
CA GLU A 668 32.92 -12.07 9.56
C GLU A 668 33.15 -11.07 10.71
N VAL A 669 34.14 -10.19 10.57
CA VAL A 669 34.44 -9.15 11.57
C VAL A 669 33.29 -8.14 11.68
N VAL A 670 32.74 -7.70 10.56
CA VAL A 670 31.56 -6.82 10.51
C VAL A 670 30.34 -7.52 11.11
N ALA A 671 30.13 -8.80 10.77
CA ALA A 671 29.02 -9.60 11.30
C ALA A 671 29.01 -9.68 12.82
N ARG A 672 30.17 -10.02 13.41
CA ARG A 672 30.30 -10.11 14.88
C ARG A 672 30.09 -8.76 15.55
N ALA A 673 30.58 -7.68 14.95
CA ALA A 673 30.35 -6.33 15.45
C ALA A 673 28.86 -5.94 15.37
N TYR A 674 28.16 -6.37 14.32
CA TYR A 674 26.72 -6.14 14.16
C TYR A 674 25.89 -6.90 15.18
N GLU A 675 26.17 -8.19 15.41
CA GLU A 675 25.48 -8.98 16.45
C GLU A 675 25.69 -8.38 17.84
N GLN A 676 26.94 -8.01 18.17
CA GLN A 676 27.24 -7.35 19.44
C GLN A 676 26.46 -6.03 19.59
N PHE A 677 26.39 -5.23 18.52
CA PHE A 677 25.61 -3.98 18.51
C PHE A 677 24.11 -4.23 18.71
N LYS A 678 23.55 -5.21 17.99
CA LYS A 678 22.13 -5.60 18.07
C LYS A 678 21.77 -6.14 19.45
N ASP A 679 22.62 -6.98 20.03
CA ASP A 679 22.43 -7.52 21.38
C ASP A 679 22.42 -6.40 22.42
N LEU A 680 23.41 -5.48 22.36
CA LEU A 680 23.44 -4.30 23.24
C LEU A 680 22.17 -3.45 23.10
N GLN A 681 21.68 -3.26 21.88
CA GLN A 681 20.47 -2.49 21.59
C GLN A 681 19.19 -3.14 22.14
N LEU A 682 19.16 -4.48 22.21
CA LEU A 682 18.03 -5.27 22.68
C LEU A 682 18.09 -5.58 24.19
N THR A 683 19.28 -5.50 24.82
CA THR A 683 19.50 -5.97 26.21
C THR A 683 19.98 -4.89 27.18
N SER A 684 20.73 -3.87 26.73
CA SER A 684 21.38 -2.92 27.64
C SER A 684 20.54 -1.67 27.87
N GLN A 685 20.26 -1.38 29.16
CA GLN A 685 19.62 -0.14 29.61
C GLN A 685 20.59 0.88 30.22
N GLU A 686 21.88 0.57 30.42
CA GLU A 686 22.68 1.32 31.42
C GLU A 686 24.01 1.95 30.97
N GLU A 687 24.64 1.57 29.84
CA GLU A 687 25.90 2.21 29.40
C GLU A 687 25.88 2.74 27.96
N ALA A 688 25.38 3.96 27.81
CA ALA A 688 25.30 4.61 26.50
C ALA A 688 26.66 4.95 25.85
N SER A 689 27.74 4.97 26.63
CA SER A 689 29.10 5.08 26.10
C SER A 689 29.50 3.84 25.32
N GLU A 690 29.25 2.64 25.87
CA GLU A 690 29.56 1.37 25.22
C GLU A 690 28.72 1.19 23.94
N PHE A 691 27.44 1.57 23.98
CA PHE A 691 26.58 1.57 22.80
C PHE A 691 27.09 2.49 21.69
N LYS A 692 27.43 3.75 22.02
CA LYS A 692 27.98 4.71 21.04
C LYS A 692 29.31 4.25 20.47
N GLU A 693 30.18 3.67 21.30
CA GLU A 693 31.46 3.12 20.86
C GLU A 693 31.26 1.93 19.91
N SER A 694 30.40 0.97 20.26
CA SER A 694 30.05 -0.18 19.42
C SER A 694 29.49 0.28 18.07
N LYS A 695 28.58 1.26 18.05
CA LYS A 695 28.05 1.88 16.81
C LYS A 695 29.17 2.44 15.94
N MET A 696 30.08 3.24 16.52
CA MET A 696 31.18 3.86 15.79
C MET A 696 32.15 2.82 15.24
N GLN A 697 32.48 1.78 16.02
CA GLN A 697 33.33 0.69 15.58
C GLN A 697 32.71 -0.09 14.42
N LEU A 698 31.42 -0.41 14.51
CA LEU A 698 30.68 -1.07 13.44
C LEU A 698 30.64 -0.23 12.16
N LYS A 699 30.31 1.07 12.26
CA LYS A 699 30.30 1.99 11.12
C LYS A 699 31.66 2.09 10.44
N ALA A 700 32.75 2.16 11.23
CA ALA A 700 34.10 2.20 10.69
C ALA A 700 34.49 0.90 9.96
N LYS A 701 34.19 -0.27 10.55
CA LYS A 701 34.46 -1.58 9.93
C LYS A 701 33.69 -1.77 8.63
N LEU A 702 32.40 -1.45 8.64
CA LEU A 702 31.55 -1.53 7.45
C LEU A 702 32.02 -0.57 6.35
N SER A 703 32.38 0.67 6.69
CA SER A 703 32.95 1.62 5.73
C SER A 703 34.22 1.08 5.08
N GLY A 704 35.12 0.48 5.86
CA GLY A 704 36.35 -0.13 5.33
C GLY A 704 36.08 -1.31 4.39
N LEU A 705 35.11 -2.16 4.72
CA LEU A 705 34.68 -3.26 3.85
C LEU A 705 34.03 -2.75 2.55
N ASN A 706 33.15 -1.75 2.66
CA ASN A 706 32.52 -1.13 1.50
C ASN A 706 33.55 -0.46 0.59
N ASP A 707 34.53 0.27 1.13
CA ASP A 707 35.59 0.87 0.32
C ASP A 707 36.41 -0.20 -0.43
N LEU A 708 36.71 -1.33 0.22
CA LEU A 708 37.39 -2.45 -0.41
C LEU A 708 36.57 -3.03 -1.59
N LEU A 709 35.28 -3.24 -1.38
CA LEU A 709 34.36 -3.76 -2.40
C LEU A 709 34.10 -2.74 -3.52
N ASN A 710 33.99 -1.46 -3.18
CA ASN A 710 33.80 -0.36 -4.12
C ASN A 710 34.99 -0.24 -5.08
N HIS A 711 36.22 -0.27 -4.56
CA HIS A 711 37.42 -0.24 -5.40
C HIS A 711 37.51 -1.45 -6.33
N LYS A 712 37.13 -2.62 -5.84
CA LYS A 712 37.09 -3.84 -6.67
C LYS A 712 36.02 -3.71 -7.76
N LEU A 713 34.80 -3.30 -7.42
CA LEU A 713 33.71 -3.11 -8.37
C LEU A 713 34.05 -2.05 -9.42
N PHE A 714 34.63 -0.92 -9.00
CA PHE A 714 35.12 0.14 -9.88
C PHE A 714 36.16 -0.41 -10.88
N SER A 715 37.13 -1.19 -10.41
CA SER A 715 38.16 -1.78 -11.27
C SER A 715 37.61 -2.74 -12.32
N SER A 716 36.50 -3.42 -12.01
CA SER A 716 35.84 -4.35 -12.92
C SER A 716 34.91 -3.65 -13.92
N MET A 717 34.24 -2.57 -13.50
CA MET A 717 33.28 -1.84 -14.34
C MET A 717 33.91 -0.77 -15.23
N VAL A 718 35.00 -0.14 -14.76
CA VAL A 718 35.64 0.99 -15.43
C VAL A 718 36.99 0.57 -15.99
N SER A 719 36.98 0.11 -17.24
CA SER A 719 38.19 -0.39 -17.94
C SER A 719 39.07 0.70 -18.56
N ASP A 720 38.54 1.92 -18.73
CA ASP A 720 39.25 3.09 -19.28
C ASP A 720 39.08 4.30 -18.34
N ALA A 721 40.05 5.23 -18.32
CA ALA A 721 40.11 6.44 -17.49
C ALA A 721 39.04 7.51 -17.81
N SER A 722 37.83 7.09 -18.17
CA SER A 722 36.70 7.92 -18.58
C SER A 722 36.00 8.63 -17.41
N ILE A 723 36.13 8.10 -16.20
CA ILE A 723 35.55 8.64 -14.96
C ILE A 723 36.49 8.35 -13.78
N SER A 724 36.61 9.27 -12.83
CA SER A 724 37.38 9.03 -11.59
C SER A 724 36.62 8.10 -10.63
N TYR A 725 37.32 7.54 -9.63
CA TYR A 725 36.67 6.73 -8.59
C TYR A 725 35.63 7.55 -7.82
N GLU A 726 35.93 8.80 -7.48
CA GLU A 726 35.04 9.70 -6.74
C GLU A 726 33.81 10.08 -7.57
N GLU A 727 33.98 10.36 -8.87
CA GLU A 727 32.88 10.64 -9.79
C GLU A 727 31.99 9.40 -9.98
N TRP A 728 32.58 8.20 -10.06
CA TRP A 728 31.85 6.94 -10.14
C TRP A 728 31.07 6.67 -8.85
N LEU A 729 31.71 6.78 -7.69
CA LEU A 729 31.09 6.55 -6.39
C LEU A 729 29.90 7.48 -6.17
N SER A 730 30.04 8.76 -6.52
CA SER A 730 28.96 9.75 -6.40
C SER A 730 27.78 9.47 -7.34
N SER A 731 28.05 9.01 -8.56
CA SER A 731 27.00 8.78 -9.58
C SER A 731 26.31 7.41 -9.45
N HIS A 732 27.04 6.38 -9.03
CA HIS A 732 26.55 5.00 -8.99
C HIS A 732 26.02 4.59 -7.62
N GLN A 733 26.53 5.21 -6.54
CA GLN A 733 26.12 4.96 -5.14
C GLN A 733 26.00 3.46 -4.79
N PRO A 734 27.06 2.66 -5.00
CA PRO A 734 27.04 1.21 -4.80
C PRO A 734 26.53 0.81 -3.40
N PHE A 735 25.64 -0.18 -3.37
CA PHE A 735 25.12 -0.81 -2.16
C PHE A 735 25.45 -2.31 -2.17
N HIS A 736 26.42 -2.72 -1.36
CA HIS A 736 26.90 -4.10 -1.30
C HIS A 736 26.03 -4.93 -0.33
N TRP A 737 24.92 -5.51 -0.80
CA TRP A 737 23.98 -6.26 0.04
C TRP A 737 24.64 -7.33 0.90
N LEU A 738 25.61 -8.07 0.33
CA LEU A 738 26.35 -9.11 1.06
C LEU A 738 27.14 -8.58 2.27
N ALA A 739 27.52 -7.30 2.26
CA ALA A 739 28.19 -6.64 3.38
C ALA A 739 27.20 -5.89 4.28
N GLU A 740 26.31 -5.10 3.68
CA GLU A 740 25.37 -4.21 4.37
C GLU A 740 24.37 -5.02 5.22
N TYR A 741 23.84 -6.11 4.67
CA TYR A 741 22.92 -7.03 5.35
C TYR A 741 23.52 -8.42 5.52
N TYR A 742 24.81 -8.48 5.90
CA TYR A 742 25.59 -9.72 5.98
C TYR A 742 24.84 -10.88 6.66
N HIS A 743 24.30 -10.67 7.87
CA HIS A 743 23.65 -11.75 8.61
C HIS A 743 22.48 -12.38 7.83
N ILE A 744 21.71 -11.57 7.12
CA ILE A 744 20.55 -12.02 6.34
C ILE A 744 21.01 -12.70 5.05
N MET A 745 21.92 -12.06 4.32
CA MET A 745 22.41 -12.57 3.03
C MET A 745 23.22 -13.86 3.18
N HIS A 746 24.03 -13.98 4.23
CA HIS A 746 24.88 -15.14 4.48
C HIS A 746 24.16 -16.24 5.27
N SER A 747 23.50 -15.92 6.40
CA SER A 747 22.90 -16.95 7.26
C SER A 747 21.58 -17.49 6.71
N ASN A 748 20.74 -16.63 6.12
CA ASN A 748 19.42 -17.01 5.62
C ASN A 748 19.40 -17.19 4.09
N GLY A 749 20.48 -16.79 3.41
CA GLY A 749 20.56 -16.80 1.94
C GLY A 749 19.76 -15.68 1.28
N GLY A 750 19.24 -14.71 2.04
CA GLY A 750 18.38 -13.63 1.56
C GLY A 750 17.27 -13.28 2.55
N PHE A 751 16.34 -12.44 2.11
CA PHE A 751 15.17 -11.98 2.85
C PHE A 751 13.99 -12.93 2.67
N ASP A 752 13.18 -13.05 3.72
CA ASP A 752 12.01 -13.91 3.76
C ASP A 752 10.84 -13.34 2.94
N VAL A 753 10.67 -12.02 3.01
CA VAL A 753 9.60 -11.29 2.35
C VAL A 753 10.17 -10.05 1.68
N ILE A 754 9.90 -9.89 0.37
CA ILE A 754 10.21 -8.67 -0.38
C ILE A 754 8.89 -8.02 -0.82
N ILE A 755 8.68 -6.76 -0.45
CA ILE A 755 7.51 -5.98 -0.87
C ILE A 755 7.94 -4.60 -1.33
N GLY A 756 7.34 -4.06 -2.39
CA GLY A 756 7.74 -2.72 -2.83
C GLY A 756 7.13 -2.23 -4.13
N ASN A 757 7.50 -1.00 -4.48
CA ASN A 757 7.14 -0.33 -5.72
C ASN A 757 8.42 0.17 -6.43
N PRO A 758 9.04 -0.65 -7.30
CA PRO A 758 10.27 -0.28 -8.01
C PRO A 758 10.12 0.97 -8.88
N PRO A 759 11.22 1.70 -9.19
CA PRO A 759 11.15 2.94 -9.97
C PRO A 759 10.77 2.72 -11.44
N TYR A 760 9.85 3.53 -11.97
CA TYR A 760 9.38 3.45 -13.36
C TYR A 760 10.15 4.41 -14.28
N VAL A 761 11.46 4.22 -14.39
CA VAL A 761 12.37 5.12 -15.13
C VAL A 761 12.92 4.43 -16.36
N GLU A 762 12.89 5.12 -17.50
CA GLU A 762 13.56 4.63 -18.71
C GLU A 762 15.07 4.58 -18.50
N THR A 763 15.72 3.44 -18.79
CA THR A 763 17.15 3.21 -18.55
C THR A 763 18.06 4.24 -19.25
N LYS A 764 17.60 4.86 -20.35
CA LYS A 764 18.36 5.93 -21.02
C LYS A 764 18.39 7.28 -20.27
N LYS A 765 17.60 7.42 -19.20
CA LYS A 765 17.51 8.66 -18.39
C LYS A 765 18.43 8.67 -17.17
N ILE A 766 18.97 7.51 -16.78
CA ILE A 766 19.98 7.46 -15.73
C ILE A 766 21.35 7.92 -16.26
N ASN A 767 22.17 8.45 -15.36
CA ASN A 767 23.51 8.98 -15.64
C ASN A 767 24.63 7.99 -15.28
N TYR A 768 24.29 6.74 -15.01
CA TYR A 768 25.21 5.65 -14.69
C TYR A 768 24.89 4.40 -15.52
N SER A 769 25.80 3.44 -15.59
CA SER A 769 25.59 2.16 -16.31
C SER A 769 25.16 1.05 -15.35
N LEU A 770 24.41 0.09 -15.89
CA LEU A 770 24.02 -1.13 -15.20
C LEU A 770 24.70 -2.32 -15.88
N GLU A 771 25.65 -2.94 -15.18
CA GLU A 771 26.37 -4.13 -15.62
C GLU A 771 26.07 -5.32 -14.67
N GLY A 772 26.35 -6.55 -15.10
CA GLY A 772 26.15 -7.75 -14.27
C GLY A 772 24.73 -8.36 -14.30
N TYR A 773 23.82 -7.83 -15.13
CA TYR A 773 22.46 -8.35 -15.31
C TYR A 773 22.37 -9.31 -16.49
N LYS A 774 21.43 -10.26 -16.44
CA LYS A 774 21.31 -11.28 -17.49
C LYS A 774 20.89 -10.69 -18.83
N ASN A 775 20.08 -9.64 -18.80
CA ASN A 775 19.55 -8.99 -19.99
C ASN A 775 19.57 -7.47 -19.84
N ARG A 776 19.40 -6.77 -20.97
CA ARG A 776 19.22 -5.32 -21.00
C ARG A 776 17.76 -4.97 -21.17
N TYR A 777 17.28 -4.04 -20.36
CA TYR A 777 15.88 -3.61 -20.34
C TYR A 777 15.74 -2.12 -20.59
N SER A 778 14.60 -1.72 -21.12
CA SER A 778 14.30 -0.31 -21.38
C SER A 778 13.85 0.48 -20.14
N ASN A 779 13.56 -0.19 -19.02
CA ASN A 779 13.10 0.43 -17.77
C ASN A 779 13.72 -0.23 -16.52
N LEU A 780 13.98 0.57 -15.48
CA LEU A 780 14.66 0.15 -14.24
C LEU A 780 13.90 -0.91 -13.44
N TYR A 781 12.57 -0.90 -13.43
CA TYR A 781 11.79 -1.88 -12.66
C TYR A 781 12.13 -3.34 -13.04
N ALA A 782 12.54 -3.57 -14.30
CA ALA A 782 12.91 -4.89 -14.79
C ALA A 782 14.24 -5.37 -14.19
N TYR A 783 15.22 -4.47 -14.07
CA TYR A 783 16.47 -4.75 -13.37
C TYR A 783 16.23 -5.00 -11.88
N CYS A 784 15.28 -4.28 -11.29
CA CYS A 784 14.88 -4.49 -9.89
C CYS A 784 14.32 -5.90 -9.68
N ILE A 785 13.46 -6.40 -10.57
CA ILE A 785 12.93 -7.77 -10.47
C ILE A 785 14.06 -8.82 -10.51
N GLU A 786 15.04 -8.68 -11.41
CA GLU A 786 16.21 -9.58 -11.41
C GLU A 786 17.02 -9.46 -10.12
N ARG A 787 17.24 -8.24 -9.63
CA ARG A 787 17.99 -7.99 -8.40
C ARG A 787 17.29 -8.60 -7.19
N PHE A 788 15.98 -8.41 -7.05
CA PHE A 788 15.23 -8.86 -5.87
C PHE A 788 15.22 -10.37 -5.75
N TYR A 789 15.22 -11.10 -6.86
CA TYR A 789 15.39 -12.55 -6.83
C TYR A 789 16.75 -12.98 -6.25
N ASN A 790 17.81 -12.21 -6.48
CA ASN A 790 19.12 -12.48 -5.86
C ASN A 790 19.14 -12.11 -4.35
N LEU A 791 18.11 -11.42 -3.86
CA LEU A 791 17.92 -11.07 -2.46
C LEU A 791 16.93 -12.00 -1.76
N ASP A 792 16.32 -12.95 -2.46
CA ASP A 792 15.32 -13.87 -1.92
C ASP A 792 15.96 -15.02 -1.15
N ALA A 793 15.48 -15.28 0.07
CA ALA A 793 15.81 -16.50 0.80
C ALA A 793 15.21 -17.75 0.16
N GLN A 794 15.64 -18.92 0.61
CA GLN A 794 15.03 -20.19 0.21
C GLN A 794 13.57 -20.25 0.69
N ALA A 795 12.62 -20.29 -0.27
CA ALA A 795 11.17 -20.21 -0.03
C ALA A 795 10.68 -18.84 0.47
N SER A 796 11.27 -17.75 -0.03
CA SER A 796 10.76 -16.40 0.16
C SER A 796 9.42 -16.15 -0.57
N ARG A 797 8.81 -15.01 -0.24
CA ARG A 797 7.69 -14.44 -0.98
C ARG A 797 8.00 -13.02 -1.42
N CYS A 798 7.76 -12.72 -2.69
CA CYS A 798 8.02 -11.41 -3.26
C CYS A 798 6.72 -10.82 -3.85
N SER A 799 6.38 -9.58 -3.54
CA SER A 799 5.21 -8.93 -4.14
C SER A 799 5.42 -7.47 -4.47
N LEU A 800 5.17 -7.12 -5.73
CA LEU A 800 5.58 -5.84 -6.31
C LEU A 800 4.44 -5.18 -7.10
N ILE A 801 4.43 -3.85 -7.10
CA ILE A 801 3.67 -3.06 -8.09
C ILE A 801 4.62 -2.68 -9.22
N VAL A 802 4.32 -3.11 -10.43
CA VAL A 802 5.19 -2.91 -11.59
C VAL A 802 4.40 -2.44 -12.81
N PRO A 803 5.04 -1.82 -13.81
CA PRO A 803 4.37 -1.48 -15.05
C PRO A 803 3.82 -2.72 -15.76
N MET A 804 2.62 -2.60 -16.35
CA MET A 804 1.96 -3.68 -17.10
C MET A 804 2.73 -4.11 -18.37
N SER A 805 3.81 -3.42 -18.72
CA SER A 805 4.74 -3.88 -19.73
C SER A 805 5.30 -5.27 -19.44
N LEU A 806 5.43 -5.66 -18.17
CA LEU A 806 5.83 -7.01 -17.78
C LEU A 806 4.94 -8.06 -18.46
N THR A 807 3.63 -7.92 -18.40
CA THR A 807 2.69 -8.95 -18.90
C THR A 807 2.34 -8.82 -20.37
N SER A 808 2.44 -7.61 -20.93
CA SER A 808 1.74 -7.24 -22.17
C SER A 808 2.62 -6.69 -23.29
N ILE A 809 3.87 -6.30 -23.01
CA ILE A 809 4.77 -5.70 -24.03
C ILE A 809 5.83 -6.73 -24.44
N ARG A 810 5.92 -6.99 -25.75
CA ARG A 810 6.76 -8.07 -26.33
C ARG A 810 8.24 -7.93 -25.96
N ASP A 811 8.79 -6.72 -25.94
CA ASP A 811 10.19 -6.42 -25.58
C ASP A 811 10.62 -6.92 -24.19
N TYR A 812 9.66 -7.23 -23.31
CA TYR A 812 9.91 -7.78 -21.97
C TYR A 812 9.85 -9.32 -21.90
N GLU A 813 9.98 -10.02 -23.03
CA GLU A 813 9.98 -11.49 -23.08
C GLU A 813 11.01 -12.12 -22.14
N LEU A 814 12.25 -11.66 -22.23
CA LEU A 814 13.35 -12.22 -21.45
C LEU A 814 13.12 -12.08 -19.94
N LEU A 815 12.51 -10.97 -19.52
CA LEU A 815 12.09 -10.76 -18.14
C LEU A 815 10.96 -11.72 -17.74
N ARG A 816 9.93 -11.90 -18.58
CA ARG A 816 8.84 -12.85 -18.31
C ARG A 816 9.38 -14.27 -18.17
N MET A 817 10.25 -14.70 -19.10
CA MET A 817 10.90 -16.01 -19.03
C MET A 817 11.72 -16.14 -17.76
N TYR A 818 12.48 -15.11 -17.39
CA TYR A 818 13.23 -15.10 -16.14
C TYR A 818 12.30 -15.32 -14.94
N VAL A 819 11.24 -14.52 -14.81
CA VAL A 819 10.27 -14.61 -13.70
C VAL A 819 9.59 -15.97 -13.65
N ILE A 820 9.12 -16.50 -14.79
CA ILE A 820 8.43 -17.80 -14.88
C ILE A 820 9.37 -18.97 -14.54
N ASN A 821 10.66 -18.84 -14.83
CA ASN A 821 11.66 -19.86 -14.54
C ASN A 821 12.16 -19.81 -13.09
N GLN A 822 12.21 -18.62 -12.49
CA GLN A 822 12.64 -18.43 -11.11
C GLN A 822 11.51 -18.68 -10.11
N TYR A 823 10.30 -18.21 -10.40
CA TYR A 823 9.13 -18.35 -9.52
C TYR A 823 8.10 -19.31 -10.10
N ASN A 824 7.61 -20.22 -9.25
CA ASN A 824 6.68 -21.25 -9.68
C ASN A 824 5.22 -20.94 -9.31
N THR A 825 4.92 -19.96 -8.50
CA THR A 825 3.52 -19.56 -8.27
C THR A 825 3.41 -18.05 -8.33
N ILE A 826 2.64 -17.60 -9.33
CA ILE A 826 2.59 -16.20 -9.75
C ILE A 826 1.12 -15.77 -9.80
N TYR A 827 0.76 -14.71 -9.09
CA TYR A 827 -0.56 -14.06 -9.16
C TYR A 827 -0.41 -12.67 -9.73
N ILE A 828 -1.19 -12.31 -10.76
CA ILE A 828 -1.08 -11.00 -11.40
C ILE A 828 -2.46 -10.36 -11.56
N THR A 829 -2.60 -9.14 -11.05
CA THR A 829 -3.73 -8.26 -11.36
C THR A 829 -3.27 -7.20 -12.35
N ASN A 830 -4.07 -6.89 -13.37
CA ASN A 830 -3.73 -5.88 -14.39
C ASN A 830 -4.74 -4.72 -14.34
N ARG A 831 -4.25 -3.50 -14.13
CA ARG A 831 -5.10 -2.33 -13.87
C ARG A 831 -5.19 -1.37 -15.05
N ALA A 832 -6.40 -0.92 -15.33
CA ALA A 832 -6.65 0.17 -16.25
C ALA A 832 -6.35 1.54 -15.61
N ILE A 833 -6.12 2.55 -16.46
CA ILE A 833 -6.09 3.95 -16.04
C ILE A 833 -7.50 4.54 -16.07
N ARG A 834 -8.40 3.96 -16.89
CA ARG A 834 -9.79 4.39 -17.02
C ARG A 834 -10.77 3.29 -16.60
N PRO A 835 -11.85 3.64 -15.90
CA PRO A 835 -12.29 5.02 -15.61
C PRO A 835 -11.53 5.71 -14.45
N ARG A 836 -10.90 4.95 -13.54
CA ARG A 836 -10.02 5.47 -12.48
C ARG A 836 -8.68 4.75 -12.49
N SER A 837 -7.59 5.49 -12.30
CA SER A 837 -6.24 4.94 -12.16
C SER A 837 -5.98 4.43 -10.75
N LEU A 838 -5.05 3.49 -10.60
CA LEU A 838 -4.65 2.98 -9.28
C LEU A 838 -3.88 4.06 -8.48
N PHE A 839 -2.98 4.79 -9.14
CA PHE A 839 -2.29 5.95 -8.57
C PHE A 839 -3.02 7.24 -8.94
N GLU A 840 -3.17 8.14 -7.98
CA GLU A 840 -3.76 9.45 -8.24
C GLU A 840 -2.74 10.43 -8.83
N GLY A 841 -3.19 11.28 -9.75
CA GLY A 841 -2.33 12.27 -10.41
C GLY A 841 -1.39 11.70 -11.48
N VAL A 842 -1.30 10.37 -11.63
CA VAL A 842 -0.38 9.70 -12.57
C VAL A 842 -1.12 8.70 -13.44
N SER A 843 -0.99 8.90 -14.75
CA SER A 843 -1.56 7.98 -15.76
C SER A 843 -0.59 6.83 -16.05
N GLN A 844 -0.40 5.93 -15.09
CA GLN A 844 0.43 4.73 -15.26
C GLN A 844 -0.40 3.44 -15.23
N ARG A 845 -0.16 2.56 -16.21
CA ARG A 845 -0.70 1.21 -16.26
C ARG A 845 0.19 0.27 -15.47
N VAL A 846 -0.39 -0.36 -14.45
CA VAL A 846 0.35 -1.18 -13.50
C VAL A 846 -0.28 -2.56 -13.33
N SER A 847 0.58 -3.46 -12.89
CA SER A 847 0.24 -4.80 -12.46
C SER A 847 0.72 -4.98 -11.02
N ILE A 848 -0.12 -5.61 -10.19
CA ILE A 848 0.33 -6.10 -8.88
C ILE A 848 0.65 -7.56 -9.06
N CYS A 849 1.87 -7.95 -8.72
CA CYS A 849 2.38 -9.30 -8.88
C CYS A 849 2.73 -9.89 -7.51
N HIS A 850 2.31 -11.11 -7.25
CA HIS A 850 2.77 -11.92 -6.11
C HIS A 850 3.54 -13.12 -6.67
N PHE A 851 4.75 -13.32 -6.17
CA PHE A 851 5.68 -14.35 -6.58
C PHE A 851 6.03 -15.23 -5.38
N SER A 852 6.05 -16.54 -5.59
CA SER A 852 6.45 -17.51 -4.59
C SER A 852 7.04 -18.75 -5.25
N ASN A 853 7.90 -19.43 -4.52
CA ASN A 853 8.51 -20.68 -4.97
C ASN A 853 7.60 -21.87 -4.62
N SER A 854 7.46 -22.80 -5.55
CA SER A 854 6.65 -24.00 -5.38
C SER A 854 7.11 -25.10 -6.32
N ASN A 855 6.64 -26.33 -6.14
CA ASN A 855 7.10 -27.46 -6.95
C ASN A 855 6.63 -27.41 -8.42
N LYS A 856 5.63 -26.58 -8.76
CA LYS A 856 5.02 -26.55 -10.09
C LYS A 856 4.66 -25.13 -10.50
N THR A 857 5.05 -24.74 -11.71
CA THR A 857 4.72 -23.44 -12.28
C THR A 857 3.20 -23.29 -12.50
N LYS A 858 2.58 -22.39 -11.74
CA LYS A 858 1.18 -21.98 -11.82
C LYS A 858 1.13 -20.45 -11.92
N VAL A 859 0.42 -19.96 -12.94
CA VAL A 859 0.19 -18.52 -13.12
C VAL A 859 -1.30 -18.26 -13.02
N PHE A 860 -1.69 -17.31 -12.19
CA PHE A 860 -3.06 -16.88 -11.98
C PHE A 860 -3.19 -15.41 -12.38
N THR A 861 -4.25 -15.08 -13.09
CA THR A 861 -4.55 -13.71 -13.51
C THR A 861 -5.97 -13.33 -13.17
N THR A 862 -6.22 -12.03 -13.19
CA THR A 862 -7.58 -11.48 -13.30
C THR A 862 -7.88 -11.15 -14.75
N LYS A 863 -9.15 -10.80 -15.06
CA LYS A 863 -9.45 -10.01 -16.28
C LYS A 863 -8.73 -8.66 -16.23
N TYR A 864 -8.74 -7.92 -17.34
CA TYR A 864 -8.29 -6.52 -17.31
C TYR A 864 -9.23 -5.70 -16.41
N LEU A 865 -8.70 -5.18 -15.30
CA LEU A 865 -9.54 -4.60 -14.24
C LEU A 865 -9.78 -3.11 -14.48
N ARG A 866 -11.05 -2.79 -14.69
CA ARG A 866 -11.59 -1.43 -14.73
C ARG A 866 -12.49 -1.25 -13.52
N THR A 867 -12.40 -0.13 -12.82
CA THR A 867 -13.31 0.19 -11.71
C THR A 867 -13.54 1.69 -11.60
N ASN A 868 -14.76 2.08 -11.23
CA ASN A 868 -15.08 3.43 -10.74
C ASN A 868 -14.86 3.55 -9.23
N ASN A 869 -14.93 2.42 -8.51
CA ASN A 869 -14.89 2.34 -7.06
C ASN A 869 -13.55 1.72 -6.61
N SER A 870 -12.74 2.49 -5.90
CA SER A 870 -11.48 2.01 -5.31
C SER A 870 -11.70 1.20 -4.02
N GLU A 871 -12.77 1.45 -3.27
CA GLU A 871 -12.96 0.91 -1.91
C GLU A 871 -13.21 -0.60 -1.90
N THR A 872 -13.96 -1.12 -2.88
CA THR A 872 -14.28 -2.55 -3.00
C THR A 872 -13.32 -3.31 -3.90
N LEU A 873 -12.34 -2.63 -4.49
CA LEU A 873 -11.53 -3.14 -5.60
C LEU A 873 -10.74 -4.39 -5.25
N PHE A 874 -10.07 -4.39 -4.09
CA PHE A 874 -9.28 -5.53 -3.62
C PHE A 874 -10.17 -6.62 -3.00
N LYS A 875 -11.35 -6.26 -2.51
CA LYS A 875 -12.30 -7.15 -1.85
C LYS A 875 -13.07 -8.03 -2.84
N THR A 876 -13.14 -7.65 -4.12
CA THR A 876 -13.89 -8.36 -5.16
C THR A 876 -13.01 -9.04 -6.23
N LEU A 877 -11.68 -9.09 -6.06
CA LEU A 877 -10.76 -9.68 -7.03
C LEU A 877 -11.06 -11.15 -7.29
N LYS A 878 -11.09 -11.59 -8.54
CA LYS A 878 -11.27 -12.99 -8.95
C LYS A 878 -10.07 -13.43 -9.77
N PHE A 879 -9.34 -14.43 -9.27
CA PHE A 879 -8.24 -15.04 -10.00
C PHE A 879 -8.72 -16.28 -10.75
N GLU A 880 -8.13 -16.50 -11.92
CA GLU A 880 -8.29 -17.72 -12.72
C GLU A 880 -6.89 -18.17 -13.16
N GLN A 881 -6.68 -19.48 -13.27
CA GLN A 881 -5.39 -19.98 -13.72
C GLN A 881 -5.20 -19.67 -15.21
N ALA A 882 -4.21 -18.82 -15.51
CA ALA A 882 -3.85 -18.39 -16.85
C ALA A 882 -3.13 -19.48 -17.66
N ILE A 883 -3.05 -19.27 -18.97
CA ILE A 883 -2.28 -20.08 -19.91
C ILE A 883 -1.14 -19.22 -20.42
N ILE A 884 0.11 -19.56 -20.14
CA ILE A 884 1.27 -18.82 -20.66
C ILE A 884 1.27 -18.95 -22.18
N ASP A 885 1.27 -17.83 -22.89
CA ASP A 885 1.26 -17.81 -24.36
C ASP A 885 2.68 -17.91 -24.91
N THR A 886 3.20 -19.14 -24.95
CA THR A 886 4.53 -19.43 -25.47
C THR A 886 4.67 -19.15 -26.98
N ALA A 887 3.55 -19.03 -27.70
CA ALA A 887 3.56 -18.72 -29.13
C ALA A 887 3.75 -17.22 -29.43
N ARG A 888 3.58 -16.36 -28.42
CA ARG A 888 3.70 -14.90 -28.53
C ARG A 888 4.58 -14.36 -27.42
N GLU A 889 5.86 -14.74 -27.47
CA GLU A 889 6.89 -14.21 -26.57
C GLU A 889 6.55 -14.34 -25.08
N HIS A 890 5.96 -15.49 -24.70
CA HIS A 890 5.61 -15.81 -23.33
C HIS A 890 4.69 -14.77 -22.68
N LEU A 891 3.84 -14.08 -23.45
CA LEU A 891 2.84 -13.16 -22.90
C LEU A 891 1.97 -13.87 -21.85
N ILE A 892 1.46 -13.09 -20.89
CA ILE A 892 0.61 -13.59 -19.82
C ILE A 892 -0.82 -13.07 -20.06
N PRO A 893 -1.71 -13.89 -20.65
CA PRO A 893 -3.10 -13.54 -20.93
C PRO A 893 -3.89 -13.18 -19.67
N LYS A 894 -4.70 -12.11 -19.74
CA LYS A 894 -5.56 -11.61 -18.65
C LYS A 894 -6.86 -12.40 -18.55
N ILE A 895 -6.75 -13.68 -18.19
CA ILE A 895 -7.89 -14.58 -18.03
C ILE A 895 -8.54 -14.33 -16.67
N GLY A 896 -9.86 -14.11 -16.63
CA GLY A 896 -10.60 -13.80 -15.40
C GLY A 896 -11.67 -14.79 -15.01
N SER A 897 -11.91 -15.83 -15.81
CA SER A 897 -12.89 -16.89 -15.53
C SER A 897 -12.62 -18.14 -16.37
N GLY A 898 -13.15 -19.28 -15.91
CA GLY A 898 -13.14 -20.52 -16.69
C GLY A 898 -13.78 -20.37 -18.08
N LEU A 899 -14.84 -19.56 -18.19
CA LEU A 899 -15.48 -19.25 -19.47
C LEU A 899 -14.53 -18.50 -20.42
N HIS A 900 -13.84 -17.47 -19.91
CA HIS A 900 -12.82 -16.74 -20.67
C HIS A 900 -11.70 -17.69 -21.13
N LYS A 901 -11.25 -18.60 -20.26
CA LYS A 901 -10.23 -19.61 -20.58
C LYS A 901 -10.68 -20.57 -21.68
N ASN A 902 -11.94 -20.98 -21.68
CA ASN A 902 -12.50 -21.86 -22.72
C ASN A 902 -12.58 -21.16 -24.08
N ILE A 903 -13.05 -19.91 -24.11
CA ILE A 903 -13.05 -19.06 -25.31
C ILE A 903 -11.62 -18.93 -25.85
N TRP A 904 -10.65 -18.64 -24.97
CA TRP A 904 -9.24 -18.54 -25.36
C TRP A 904 -8.74 -19.83 -26.03
N LYS A 905 -9.01 -21.01 -25.46
CA LYS A 905 -8.62 -22.31 -26.04
C LYS A 905 -9.27 -22.57 -27.40
N LYS A 906 -10.56 -22.30 -27.54
CA LYS A 906 -11.32 -22.50 -28.79
C LYS A 906 -10.83 -21.55 -29.89
N LEU A 907 -10.57 -20.28 -29.56
CA LEU A 907 -9.96 -19.31 -30.47
C LEU A 907 -8.65 -19.88 -31.03
N HIS A 908 -7.76 -20.34 -30.15
CA HIS A 908 -6.43 -20.85 -30.51
C HIS A 908 -6.43 -22.24 -31.17
N SER A 909 -7.56 -22.96 -31.22
CA SER A 909 -7.66 -24.20 -31.99
C SER A 909 -7.78 -23.98 -33.50
N LYS A 910 -8.06 -22.74 -33.94
CA LYS A 910 -8.14 -22.39 -35.37
C LYS A 910 -6.76 -22.05 -35.94
N LYS A 911 -6.64 -22.18 -37.26
CA LYS A 911 -5.41 -21.80 -37.97
C LYS A 911 -5.23 -20.28 -37.90
N LYS A 912 -3.99 -19.80 -37.96
CA LYS A 912 -3.63 -18.38 -38.08
C LYS A 912 -3.31 -18.09 -39.55
N ASP A 913 -4.33 -17.96 -40.39
CA ASP A 913 -4.14 -17.69 -41.82
C ASP A 913 -4.56 -16.27 -42.24
N ILE A 914 -5.02 -15.41 -41.32
CA ILE A 914 -5.30 -13.99 -41.62
C ILE A 914 -4.09 -13.27 -42.21
N ASN A 915 -2.88 -13.58 -41.75
CA ASN A 915 -1.64 -13.00 -42.30
C ASN A 915 -1.42 -13.38 -43.77
N SER A 916 -2.04 -14.45 -44.28
CA SER A 916 -1.95 -14.85 -45.69
C SER A 916 -2.71 -13.93 -46.64
N VAL A 917 -3.66 -13.14 -46.12
CA VAL A 917 -4.45 -12.17 -46.90
C VAL A 917 -4.04 -10.71 -46.63
N ILE A 918 -3.10 -10.49 -45.69
CA ILE A 918 -2.45 -9.20 -45.47
C ILE A 918 -1.32 -9.07 -46.49
N SER A 919 -1.32 -7.98 -47.25
CA SER A 919 -0.41 -7.76 -48.38
C SER A 919 0.30 -6.41 -48.28
N SER A 920 1.21 -6.13 -49.23
CA SER A 920 1.79 -4.79 -49.44
C SER A 920 0.94 -3.92 -50.38
N ASP A 921 0.04 -4.54 -51.13
CA ASP A 921 -0.81 -3.97 -52.17
C ASP A 921 -2.23 -4.54 -52.06
N GLY A 922 -3.24 -3.67 -51.95
CA GLY A 922 -4.62 -4.13 -51.73
C GLY A 922 -5.57 -3.04 -51.25
N VAL A 923 -6.70 -3.47 -50.68
CA VAL A 923 -7.67 -2.57 -50.04
C VAL A 923 -7.08 -2.08 -48.72
N GLN A 924 -7.08 -0.75 -48.54
CA GLN A 924 -6.60 -0.10 -47.33
C GLN A 924 -7.62 -0.22 -46.20
N LEU A 925 -7.18 -0.77 -45.07
CA LEU A 925 -7.86 -0.68 -43.80
C LEU A 925 -7.06 0.23 -42.87
N TYR A 926 -7.74 1.19 -42.25
CA TYR A 926 -7.16 2.10 -41.27
C TYR A 926 -7.45 1.59 -39.87
N TYR A 927 -6.55 1.84 -38.94
CA TYR A 927 -6.78 1.59 -37.53
C TYR A 927 -6.03 2.61 -36.67
N LYS A 928 -6.45 2.78 -35.42
CA LYS A 928 -5.73 3.63 -34.46
C LYS A 928 -4.67 2.83 -33.72
N ASP A 929 -3.40 3.24 -33.78
CA ASP A 929 -2.27 2.46 -33.23
C ASP A 929 -1.99 2.72 -31.73
N TYR A 930 -2.51 3.82 -31.17
CA TYR A 930 -2.46 4.04 -29.74
C TYR A 930 -3.66 4.80 -29.16
N GLY A 931 -3.84 4.64 -27.86
CA GLY A 931 -4.84 5.33 -27.05
C GLY A 931 -5.82 4.36 -26.42
N GLU A 932 -6.14 4.57 -25.15
CA GLU A 932 -7.06 3.70 -24.43
C GLU A 932 -8.49 3.95 -24.88
N THR A 933 -9.09 2.89 -25.39
CA THR A 933 -10.44 2.90 -25.93
C THR A 933 -11.20 1.67 -25.45
N TYR A 934 -12.51 1.83 -25.26
CA TYR A 934 -13.40 0.70 -24.99
C TYR A 934 -13.78 -0.06 -26.27
N TRP A 935 -13.35 0.43 -27.44
CA TRP A 935 -13.59 -0.16 -28.76
C TRP A 935 -12.31 -0.14 -29.59
N ILE A 936 -12.14 -1.11 -30.49
CA ILE A 936 -11.13 -0.98 -31.55
C ILE A 936 -11.67 -0.03 -32.62
N PHE A 937 -10.80 0.74 -33.25
CA PHE A 937 -11.17 1.75 -34.25
C PHE A 937 -10.66 1.36 -35.65
N PRO A 938 -11.13 0.24 -36.26
CA PRO A 938 -10.81 -0.08 -37.64
C PRO A 938 -11.76 0.64 -38.60
N PHE A 939 -11.29 0.97 -39.80
CA PHE A 939 -12.09 1.60 -40.86
C PHE A 939 -11.64 1.11 -42.22
N ASN A 940 -12.56 0.89 -43.16
CA ASN A 940 -12.23 0.64 -44.58
C ASN A 940 -12.34 1.91 -45.45
N PHE A 941 -12.45 3.07 -44.80
CA PHE A 941 -12.50 4.40 -45.40
C PHE A 941 -11.63 5.37 -44.61
N ILE A 942 -11.29 6.52 -45.18
CA ILE A 942 -10.45 7.54 -44.53
C ILE A 942 -11.16 8.04 -43.25
N PRO A 943 -10.59 7.81 -42.05
CA PRO A 943 -11.31 8.03 -40.79
C PRO A 943 -11.18 9.46 -40.26
N TYR A 944 -10.50 10.37 -40.96
CA TYR A 944 -10.20 11.71 -40.47
C TYR A 944 -10.51 12.81 -41.50
N LEU A 945 -10.74 14.03 -40.99
CA LEU A 945 -10.76 15.26 -41.79
C LEU A 945 -9.35 15.82 -41.94
N THR A 946 -8.65 15.99 -40.81
CA THR A 946 -7.23 16.33 -40.75
C THR A 946 -6.42 15.08 -40.40
N PRO A 947 -5.36 14.72 -41.17
CA PRO A 947 -4.53 13.55 -40.88
C PRO A 947 -3.98 13.56 -39.45
N ILE A 948 -4.27 12.50 -38.70
CA ILE A 948 -3.76 12.33 -37.32
C ILE A 948 -2.71 11.21 -37.35
N LYS A 949 -1.55 11.46 -36.73
CA LYS A 949 -0.41 10.50 -36.71
C LYS A 949 -0.76 9.12 -36.12
N SER A 950 -1.80 9.04 -35.30
CA SER A 950 -2.26 7.80 -34.65
C SER A 950 -3.00 6.84 -35.58
N TYR A 951 -3.40 7.28 -36.78
CA TYR A 951 -4.01 6.36 -37.73
C TYR A 951 -2.93 5.70 -38.59
N LYS A 952 -2.91 4.37 -38.57
CA LYS A 952 -2.07 3.52 -39.39
C LYS A 952 -2.90 2.77 -40.40
N MET A 953 -2.24 2.14 -41.35
CA MET A 953 -2.85 1.39 -42.44
C MET A 953 -2.30 -0.02 -42.49
N VAL A 954 -3.17 -0.97 -42.80
CA VAL A 954 -2.82 -2.32 -43.24
C VAL A 954 -3.51 -2.56 -44.59
N TYR A 955 -2.84 -3.27 -45.49
CA TYR A 955 -3.40 -3.63 -46.79
C TYR A 955 -3.87 -5.07 -46.75
N CYS A 956 -5.05 -5.32 -47.30
CA CYS A 956 -5.63 -6.64 -47.38
C CYS A 956 -6.03 -6.94 -48.83
N GLU A 957 -5.92 -8.20 -49.25
CA GLU A 957 -6.49 -8.67 -50.51
C GLU A 957 -7.97 -8.28 -50.61
N GLY A 958 -8.36 -7.70 -51.75
CA GLY A 958 -9.70 -7.13 -51.90
C GLY A 958 -10.84 -8.12 -51.63
N LYS A 959 -10.64 -9.40 -51.97
CA LYS A 959 -11.61 -10.49 -51.75
C LYS A 959 -11.91 -10.75 -50.27
N TYR A 960 -10.97 -10.48 -49.37
CA TYR A 960 -11.10 -10.77 -47.93
C TYR A 960 -11.19 -9.51 -47.06
N SER A 961 -11.15 -8.32 -47.69
CA SER A 961 -11.09 -7.04 -46.98
C SER A 961 -12.29 -6.81 -46.06
N ASN A 962 -13.50 -7.21 -46.48
CA ASN A 962 -14.71 -7.09 -45.68
C ASN A 962 -14.70 -8.05 -44.47
N GLN A 963 -14.24 -9.29 -44.64
CA GLN A 963 -14.09 -10.27 -43.56
C GLN A 963 -13.12 -9.76 -42.49
N VAL A 964 -11.93 -9.31 -42.91
CA VAL A 964 -10.92 -8.75 -41.99
C VAL A 964 -11.49 -7.54 -41.27
N PHE A 965 -12.15 -6.63 -41.99
CA PHE A 965 -12.75 -5.45 -41.40
C PHE A 965 -13.85 -5.79 -40.36
N GLN A 966 -14.73 -6.75 -40.64
CA GLN A 966 -15.75 -7.20 -39.69
C GLN A 966 -15.13 -7.87 -38.45
N ILE A 967 -14.12 -8.72 -38.64
CA ILE A 967 -13.39 -9.35 -37.53
C ILE A 967 -12.79 -8.28 -36.60
N LEU A 968 -12.11 -7.26 -37.15
CA LEU A 968 -11.49 -6.21 -36.34
C LEU A 968 -12.50 -5.37 -35.54
N ASN A 969 -13.76 -5.31 -35.99
CA ASN A 969 -14.84 -4.62 -35.27
C ASN A 969 -15.56 -5.51 -34.24
N SER A 970 -15.36 -6.83 -34.29
CA SER A 970 -16.06 -7.78 -33.43
C SER A 970 -15.71 -7.61 -31.95
N SER A 971 -16.67 -7.94 -31.07
CA SER A 971 -16.40 -8.01 -29.63
C SER A 971 -15.39 -9.11 -29.32
N LEU A 972 -15.40 -10.21 -30.07
CA LEU A 972 -14.40 -11.28 -29.92
C LEU A 972 -12.96 -10.78 -30.13
N PHE A 973 -12.74 -9.94 -31.15
CA PHE A 973 -11.42 -9.34 -31.37
C PHE A 973 -11.04 -8.37 -30.25
N TYR A 974 -12.01 -7.62 -29.69
CA TYR A 974 -11.78 -6.80 -28.50
C TYR A 974 -11.39 -7.64 -27.27
N VAL A 975 -12.06 -8.79 -27.04
CA VAL A 975 -11.68 -9.75 -25.99
C VAL A 975 -10.25 -10.25 -26.20
N PHE A 976 -9.90 -10.68 -27.42
CA PHE A 976 -8.53 -11.10 -27.74
C PHE A 976 -7.51 -10.00 -27.47
N TYR A 977 -7.75 -8.78 -27.98
CA TYR A 977 -6.86 -7.63 -27.80
C TYR A 977 -6.68 -7.27 -26.32
N SER A 978 -7.77 -7.12 -25.56
CA SER A 978 -7.71 -6.75 -24.15
C SER A 978 -7.01 -7.80 -23.29
N THR A 979 -7.09 -9.07 -23.70
CA THR A 979 -6.45 -10.19 -23.00
C THR A 979 -4.92 -10.11 -23.06
N ILE A 980 -4.34 -9.77 -24.21
CA ILE A 980 -2.87 -9.81 -24.40
C ILE A 980 -2.18 -8.46 -24.40
N SER A 981 -2.91 -7.37 -24.66
CA SER A 981 -2.32 -6.03 -24.76
C SER A 981 -2.36 -5.26 -23.44
N ASP A 982 -1.73 -4.09 -23.43
CA ASP A 982 -1.88 -3.10 -22.37
C ASP A 982 -3.12 -2.21 -22.55
N CYS A 983 -3.99 -2.51 -23.52
CA CYS A 983 -5.16 -1.72 -23.92
C CYS A 983 -4.82 -0.26 -24.28
N TRP A 984 -3.57 0.02 -24.67
CA TRP A 984 -3.13 1.32 -25.14
C TRP A 984 -2.46 1.25 -26.48
N HIS A 985 -1.55 0.30 -26.68
CA HIS A 985 -0.85 0.12 -27.95
C HIS A 985 -1.58 -0.93 -28.79
N PHE A 986 -1.83 -0.61 -30.05
CA PHE A 986 -2.41 -1.52 -31.04
C PHE A 986 -1.50 -1.56 -32.28
N GLY A 987 -0.58 -2.53 -32.31
CA GLY A 987 0.29 -2.78 -33.45
C GLY A 987 -0.28 -3.78 -34.47
N ASN A 988 0.26 -3.76 -35.69
CA ASN A 988 -0.06 -4.69 -36.79
C ASN A 988 -0.03 -6.17 -36.37
N TRP A 989 0.85 -6.55 -35.44
CA TRP A 989 0.95 -7.92 -34.98
C TRP A 989 -0.34 -8.42 -34.32
N HIS A 990 -1.13 -7.57 -33.64
CA HIS A 990 -2.43 -7.99 -33.10
C HIS A 990 -3.39 -8.47 -34.19
N ILE A 991 -3.29 -7.90 -35.39
CA ILE A 991 -4.07 -8.29 -36.57
C ILE A 991 -3.49 -9.58 -37.15
N ASN A 992 -2.19 -9.57 -37.45
CA ASN A 992 -1.51 -10.68 -38.13
C ASN A 992 -1.51 -11.97 -37.31
N GLU A 993 -1.64 -11.85 -35.98
CA GLU A 993 -1.59 -12.95 -35.04
C GLU A 993 -2.94 -13.40 -34.49
N TYR A 994 -4.03 -12.82 -35.00
CA TYR A 994 -5.36 -13.25 -34.66
C TYR A 994 -5.64 -14.68 -35.16
N PRO A 995 -6.03 -15.63 -34.31
CA PRO A 995 -6.28 -17.01 -34.72
C PRO A 995 -7.63 -17.14 -35.43
N VAL A 996 -7.63 -17.09 -36.76
CA VAL A 996 -8.83 -17.28 -37.59
C VAL A 996 -8.49 -17.98 -38.90
N SER A 997 -9.36 -18.88 -39.35
CA SER A 997 -9.34 -19.44 -40.71
C SER A 997 -10.16 -18.53 -41.64
N ILE A 998 -9.53 -17.49 -42.20
CA ILE A 998 -10.19 -16.40 -42.96
C ILE A 998 -10.99 -16.88 -44.18
N LYS A 999 -10.64 -18.04 -44.74
CA LYS A 999 -11.34 -18.64 -45.89
C LYS A 999 -12.62 -19.37 -45.51
N GLU A 1000 -12.78 -19.73 -44.25
CA GLU A 1000 -13.88 -20.53 -43.71
C GLU A 1000 -14.85 -19.69 -42.86
N VAL A 1001 -14.52 -18.43 -42.59
CA VAL A 1001 -15.34 -17.55 -41.75
C VAL A 1001 -16.50 -16.95 -42.56
N GLU A 1002 -17.71 -17.15 -42.06
CA GLU A 1002 -18.90 -16.46 -42.57
C GLU A 1002 -18.81 -14.96 -42.22
N HIS A 1003 -19.37 -14.12 -43.08
CA HIS A 1003 -19.37 -12.67 -42.90
C HIS A 1003 -20.63 -12.06 -43.51
N LEU A 1004 -20.97 -10.85 -43.09
CA LEU A 1004 -22.07 -10.09 -43.68
C LEU A 1004 -21.68 -9.65 -45.09
N GLU A 1005 -22.51 -9.96 -46.09
CA GLU A 1005 -22.23 -9.61 -47.49
C GLU A 1005 -22.21 -8.09 -47.73
N LYS A 1006 -22.99 -7.34 -46.95
CA LYS A 1006 -23.08 -5.87 -47.05
C LYS A 1006 -22.23 -5.20 -46.00
N ASP A 1007 -21.50 -4.15 -46.41
CA ASP A 1007 -20.73 -3.29 -45.51
C ASP A 1007 -21.63 -2.26 -44.79
N ILE A 1008 -22.47 -2.77 -43.89
CA ILE A 1008 -23.44 -1.97 -43.13
C ILE A 1008 -22.75 -1.20 -41.99
N ILE A 1009 -21.66 -1.75 -41.44
CA ILE A 1009 -20.94 -1.12 -40.33
C ILE A 1009 -20.27 0.20 -40.74
N SER A 1010 -19.71 0.27 -41.96
CA SER A 1010 -19.13 1.53 -42.45
C SER A 1010 -20.18 2.61 -42.67
N ALA A 1011 -21.39 2.23 -43.09
CA ALA A 1011 -22.50 3.16 -43.20
C ALA A 1011 -22.91 3.68 -41.81
N SER A 1012 -23.03 2.78 -40.83
CA SER A 1012 -23.33 3.12 -39.44
C SER A 1012 -22.28 4.06 -38.82
N TYR A 1013 -20.98 3.83 -39.06
CA TYR A 1013 -19.93 4.73 -38.58
C TYR A 1013 -20.01 6.12 -39.21
N LYS A 1014 -20.38 6.22 -40.50
CA LYS A 1014 -20.53 7.52 -41.17
C LYS A 1014 -21.74 8.29 -40.67
N GLU A 1015 -22.81 7.60 -40.27
CA GLU A 1015 -24.01 8.18 -39.68
C GLU A 1015 -23.78 8.61 -38.22
N ASN A 1016 -23.06 7.79 -37.46
CA ASN A 1016 -22.82 7.98 -36.02
C ASN A 1016 -21.50 8.70 -35.69
N ARG A 1017 -21.00 9.52 -36.60
CA ARG A 1017 -19.84 10.38 -36.35
C ARG A 1017 -20.26 11.83 -36.15
N ILE A 1018 -19.54 12.54 -35.31
CA ILE A 1018 -19.62 13.98 -35.17
C ILE A 1018 -18.32 14.63 -35.63
N THR A 1019 -18.40 15.91 -36.01
CA THR A 1019 -17.23 16.72 -36.29
C THR A 1019 -16.95 17.62 -35.10
N ARG A 1020 -15.74 17.54 -34.54
CA ARG A 1020 -15.28 18.47 -33.51
C ARG A 1020 -13.92 19.04 -33.82
N TYR A 1021 -13.65 20.23 -33.32
CA TYR A 1021 -12.32 20.82 -33.38
C TYR A 1021 -11.42 20.16 -32.33
N ASP A 1022 -10.22 19.71 -32.72
CA ASP A 1022 -9.20 19.21 -31.79
C ASP A 1022 -7.95 20.08 -31.92
N SER A 1023 -7.60 20.76 -30.83
CA SER A 1023 -6.47 21.69 -30.77
C SER A 1023 -5.13 20.99 -30.99
N ARG A 1024 -4.98 19.70 -30.67
CA ARG A 1024 -3.74 18.94 -30.87
C ARG A 1024 -3.53 18.57 -32.33
N ALA A 1025 -4.63 18.34 -33.06
CA ALA A 1025 -4.61 18.14 -34.49
C ALA A 1025 -4.57 19.46 -35.27
N ASN A 1026 -4.76 20.60 -34.59
CA ASN A 1026 -4.92 21.93 -35.17
C ASN A 1026 -5.95 21.96 -36.31
N GLY A 1027 -7.10 21.33 -36.09
CA GLY A 1027 -8.10 21.16 -37.14
C GLY A 1027 -9.35 20.44 -36.64
N TYR A 1028 -10.30 20.28 -37.57
CA TYR A 1028 -11.48 19.46 -37.32
C TYR A 1028 -11.14 17.99 -37.48
N ILE A 1029 -11.67 17.17 -36.59
CA ILE A 1029 -11.54 15.71 -36.62
C ILE A 1029 -12.93 15.06 -36.61
N TYR A 1030 -12.99 13.81 -37.05
CA TYR A 1030 -14.17 12.97 -36.82
C TYR A 1030 -14.02 12.26 -35.47
N GLU A 1031 -15.11 12.27 -34.72
CA GLU A 1031 -15.31 11.44 -33.52
C GLU A 1031 -16.43 10.45 -33.80
N TYR A 1032 -16.17 9.16 -33.59
CA TYR A 1032 -17.09 8.07 -33.93
C TYR A 1032 -17.71 7.48 -32.66
N HIS A 1033 -19.03 7.40 -32.61
CA HIS A 1033 -19.79 6.74 -31.53
C HIS A 1033 -20.03 5.27 -31.88
N ILE A 1034 -19.00 4.44 -31.71
CA ILE A 1034 -19.02 3.01 -32.10
C ILE A 1034 -20.10 2.21 -31.35
N SER A 1035 -20.44 2.60 -30.12
CA SER A 1035 -21.50 1.98 -29.32
C SER A 1035 -22.84 1.91 -30.06
N LYS A 1036 -23.16 2.90 -30.91
CA LYS A 1036 -24.39 2.91 -31.73
C LYS A 1036 -24.40 1.86 -32.85
N SER A 1037 -23.25 1.27 -33.18
CA SER A 1037 -23.14 0.17 -34.14
C SER A 1037 -23.15 -1.21 -33.48
N LYS A 1038 -23.32 -1.28 -32.15
CA LYS A 1038 -23.29 -2.53 -31.38
C LYS A 1038 -24.24 -3.62 -31.91
N PRO A 1039 -25.49 -3.35 -32.32
CA PRO A 1039 -26.35 -4.39 -32.90
C PRO A 1039 -25.76 -5.06 -34.14
N ILE A 1040 -25.01 -4.32 -34.97
CA ILE A 1040 -24.33 -4.86 -36.16
C ILE A 1040 -23.12 -5.70 -35.73
N ILE A 1041 -22.38 -5.23 -34.72
CA ILE A 1041 -21.24 -5.96 -34.14
C ILE A 1041 -21.70 -7.29 -33.54
N ASP A 1042 -22.86 -7.34 -32.90
CA ASP A 1042 -23.41 -8.57 -32.31
C ASP A 1042 -23.80 -9.61 -33.36
N GLU A 1043 -24.30 -9.18 -34.52
CA GLU A 1043 -24.52 -10.09 -35.66
C GLU A 1043 -23.21 -10.66 -36.23
N ILE A 1044 -22.14 -9.86 -36.23
CA ILE A 1044 -20.80 -10.36 -36.59
C ILE A 1044 -20.33 -11.40 -35.57
N ASP A 1045 -20.46 -11.12 -34.27
CA ASP A 1045 -20.07 -12.04 -33.20
C ASP A 1045 -20.89 -13.36 -33.24
N LYS A 1046 -22.18 -13.32 -33.64
CA LYS A 1046 -22.99 -14.54 -33.88
C LYS A 1046 -22.43 -15.41 -35.01
N LEU A 1047 -21.94 -14.81 -36.10
CA LEU A 1047 -21.28 -15.56 -37.19
C LEU A 1047 -19.94 -16.14 -36.73
N LEU A 1048 -19.16 -15.37 -35.98
CA LEU A 1048 -17.90 -15.84 -35.40
C LEU A 1048 -18.14 -16.99 -34.41
N ALA A 1049 -19.20 -16.94 -33.60
CA ALA A 1049 -19.54 -18.01 -32.68
C ALA A 1049 -19.75 -19.37 -33.39
N LYS A 1050 -20.42 -19.37 -34.54
CA LYS A 1050 -20.54 -20.58 -35.37
C LYS A 1050 -19.19 -21.06 -35.87
N HIS A 1051 -18.33 -20.14 -36.31
CA HIS A 1051 -16.99 -20.47 -36.80
C HIS A 1051 -16.13 -21.16 -35.73
N TYR A 1052 -16.11 -20.62 -34.50
CA TYR A 1052 -15.31 -21.15 -33.38
C TYR A 1052 -16.00 -22.28 -32.59
N GLY A 1053 -17.29 -22.52 -32.81
CA GLY A 1053 -18.07 -23.50 -32.04
C GLY A 1053 -18.30 -23.03 -30.59
N PHE A 1054 -18.64 -21.76 -30.41
CA PHE A 1054 -18.97 -21.22 -29.10
C PHE A 1054 -20.37 -21.64 -28.65
N THR A 1055 -20.55 -21.85 -27.34
CA THR A 1055 -21.88 -22.03 -26.71
C THR A 1055 -22.62 -20.69 -26.65
N GLU A 1056 -23.93 -20.72 -26.36
CA GLU A 1056 -24.69 -19.48 -26.14
C GLU A 1056 -24.14 -18.66 -24.97
N GLU A 1057 -23.67 -19.31 -23.91
CA GLU A 1057 -23.05 -18.66 -22.76
C GLU A 1057 -21.70 -18.00 -23.10
N GLU A 1058 -20.86 -18.68 -23.89
CA GLU A 1058 -19.61 -18.10 -24.38
C GLU A 1058 -19.87 -16.90 -25.29
N LEU A 1059 -20.89 -16.96 -26.15
CA LEU A 1059 -21.30 -15.83 -26.99
C LEU A 1059 -21.82 -14.65 -26.16
N ASP A 1060 -22.67 -14.90 -25.15
CA ASP A 1060 -23.15 -13.87 -24.22
C ASP A 1060 -21.97 -13.17 -23.51
N PHE A 1061 -20.98 -13.94 -23.06
CA PHE A 1061 -19.76 -13.38 -22.47
C PHE A 1061 -18.99 -12.50 -23.45
N ILE A 1062 -18.81 -12.94 -24.70
CA ILE A 1062 -18.07 -12.19 -25.73
C ILE A 1062 -18.77 -10.86 -26.03
N ILE A 1063 -20.07 -10.91 -26.31
CA ILE A 1063 -20.90 -9.74 -26.66
C ILE A 1063 -20.91 -8.72 -25.53
N ASN A 1064 -20.91 -9.19 -24.28
CA ASN A 1064 -21.04 -8.34 -23.09
C ASN A 1064 -19.72 -8.11 -22.33
N TYR A 1065 -18.58 -8.51 -22.88
CA TYR A 1065 -17.28 -8.27 -22.26
C TYR A 1065 -17.02 -6.77 -22.09
N ASP A 1066 -16.84 -6.33 -20.84
CA ASP A 1066 -16.72 -4.92 -20.42
C ASP A 1066 -17.89 -4.02 -20.88
N ILE A 1067 -19.10 -4.57 -21.05
CA ILE A 1067 -20.26 -3.86 -21.62
C ILE A 1067 -20.57 -2.53 -20.93
N LYS A 1068 -20.47 -2.49 -19.59
CA LYS A 1068 -20.64 -1.30 -18.76
C LYS A 1068 -19.78 -0.12 -19.24
N TYR A 1069 -18.53 -0.41 -19.59
CA TYR A 1069 -17.57 0.60 -20.04
C TYR A 1069 -17.68 0.88 -21.54
N ARG A 1070 -18.01 -0.14 -22.34
CA ARG A 1070 -18.17 -0.03 -23.79
C ARG A 1070 -19.35 0.85 -24.18
N MET A 1071 -20.45 0.76 -23.44
CA MET A 1071 -21.67 1.52 -23.71
C MET A 1071 -21.74 2.82 -22.89
N GLY A 1072 -21.08 2.91 -21.73
CA GLY A 1072 -21.06 4.13 -20.90
C GLY A 1072 -22.47 4.55 -20.46
N ASP A 1073 -22.75 5.86 -20.46
CA ASP A 1073 -24.06 6.41 -20.06
C ASP A 1073 -25.21 6.00 -21.00
N GLU A 1074 -24.92 5.47 -22.19
CA GLU A 1074 -25.96 4.96 -23.10
C GLU A 1074 -26.68 3.72 -22.54
N LEU A 1075 -26.14 3.06 -21.50
CA LEU A 1075 -26.86 2.02 -20.74
C LEU A 1075 -27.96 2.56 -19.82
N ASN A 1076 -27.97 3.87 -19.54
CA ASN A 1076 -28.88 4.49 -18.58
C ASN A 1076 -29.98 5.33 -19.25
N LYS A 1077 -30.14 5.24 -20.58
CA LYS A 1077 -31.01 6.14 -21.37
C LYS A 1077 -32.49 5.73 -21.47
N ASP A 1078 -32.91 4.71 -20.73
CA ASP A 1078 -34.32 4.30 -20.72
C ASP A 1078 -35.17 5.03 -19.64
N GLU A 1079 -34.60 6.04 -18.98
CA GLU A 1079 -35.33 7.01 -18.13
C GLU A 1079 -35.12 8.46 -18.61
N GLU A 1080 -35.68 8.82 -19.76
CA GLU A 1080 -36.03 10.22 -20.11
C GLU A 1080 -37.40 10.30 -20.79
#